data_AF-A0A8C7J2E1-F1
#
_entry.id   AF-A0A8C7J2E1-F1
#
_cell.length_a   1.000
_cell.length_b   1.000
_cell.length_c   1.000
_cell.angle_alpha   90.00
_cell.angle_beta   90.00
_cell.angle_gamma   90.00
#
_symmetry.space_group_name_H-M   'P 1'
#
loop_
_entity.id
_entity.type
_entity.pdbx_description
1 polymer ?
#
loop_
_entity_poly.entity_id
_entity_poly.type
_entity_poly.pdbx_seq_one_letter_code
_entity_poly.pdbx_strand_id
1 'polypeptide(L)'
;MENFILYEEIGTGRKSVVYKGRRKGSINFVAIICSDKSKRHEITNHVRLTHDIKHENVVTFYEWYETSNHLWLVVELCTGGSLESVITQDECLSEDVVREFAIDLVKGLRYIHDAGIVFSDLTPSKILLDGPGTLKYSNFCLSKAEGENLEEFFALVTAEETGGGDGKENTSRRNIKSRIQGSPIYCAPEVVKGGDHSISSDLWALGCIFYEMFSGKPPFFSETFSELIELILLQDPQSPRQTGASSCKPTQDFQSLLKGLLQKDPQKRYVPVMLSGKVEEDMLMTADDSVGVMSEHSSILLLLLDNMTEFRPKSALDKDTRESIFLLRYDHVVASGLNDISYCIKDLVYTDSDLAVTPIMDNPKILKTAPVRYDLKTLCVRAYSVEKLSCLSSEDWGVFLQQLCSSLESQADKTTAAVRSKLNLLCYLCTIAAHKDTATRLINSELFPVLTQQLRLAPNWDVKFKVMRVLGLLASHCTELREETPVTEAVVMFTELIRENFRNSKLKQCLLPPLGELLYLIATQEEKKENPGELWVVPAAAYTVLMRCLREGEELVVNHMVCKMVENVCTPASHYAQGFITGEIGPMLWYLFTHSSVDSLRVSAISALCRITRLSASAFHSVIDKVGLPAILASLVSGISRVQQHILTMFSAMLASGAHAQLHRLVQERDFVVKIMRSLESPSSVIRAKAFLVLLQVLCSNRDMLLLCCNSRLVMYIERDIRQATPGKELQSSNEYLSKCLHLLIRHVVLQLPAILDDMLSALGSIVGRKHPSTVQAKQLKQSVPMMTVVLHLLTSQIFRPQVVTEEFLFKFGALLSHITSIDASETSLGSAIGQAGSEELIRNTLSAVEAITQHPALLTPHHCPVVDCILPPLTSLAFSKNVEWRIVSLRVLSEITLLLLSQEAVEEGEGRERECNSSTGRLLTLITEALLPQYESLLLEPDPIPVYALKLLVALTEHSSPVNSLVRDSRILPVVFQVMAEHQDNILGGTMQKAMALLSNLTGQKDVDLQPFYQQGLVEVVCSVFSEAAVLYVEREERPGRKSSHDLLLSLLDTLHNVLTSTSRVVRIALQVSESQGETQAAEDLLLINKPLTQLTSLLIQMLPCEDVEVYEETSQCLSLLMQLYGGDSPDSLSPLNLQSLSHALQLQTQPKQHRLLLRIIKRLVSREPSHLYGSSCSSSSISSSSSSSSSISSSSSSSSSSSSSGSSSSRNSIV
;
A
#
# COMPACT_ATOMS: atom_id res chain seq x y z
N MET A 1 12.38 -21.37 17.19
CA MET A 1 13.84 -21.08 17.34
C MET A 1 14.74 -21.72 16.28
N GLU A 2 14.42 -22.88 15.69
CA GLU A 2 15.28 -23.56 14.71
C GLU A 2 15.60 -22.73 13.45
N ASN A 3 14.74 -21.75 13.14
CA ASN A 3 14.89 -20.82 12.00
C ASN A 3 15.91 -19.69 12.23
N PHE A 4 16.54 -19.60 13.41
CA PHE A 4 17.46 -18.51 13.74
C PHE A 4 18.86 -19.04 14.09
N ILE A 5 19.87 -18.22 13.78
CA ILE A 5 21.25 -18.39 14.22
C ILE A 5 21.49 -17.34 15.29
N LEU A 6 21.89 -17.78 16.49
CA LEU A 6 22.29 -16.89 17.58
C LEU A 6 23.79 -16.60 17.46
N TYR A 7 24.16 -15.34 17.73
CA TYR A 7 25.53 -14.85 17.76
C TYR A 7 25.88 -14.41 19.20
N GLU A 8 26.58 -13.28 19.35
CA GLU A 8 26.98 -12.72 20.63
C GLU A 8 25.80 -12.24 21.48
N GLU A 9 25.99 -12.29 22.80
CA GLU A 9 25.16 -11.57 23.76
C GLU A 9 25.40 -10.06 23.61
N ILE A 10 24.32 -9.30 23.46
CA ILE A 10 24.36 -7.83 23.27
C ILE A 10 23.73 -7.07 24.44
N GLY A 11 23.07 -7.77 25.37
CA GLY A 11 22.53 -7.16 26.57
C GLY A 11 22.00 -8.18 27.56
N THR A 12 22.07 -7.84 28.85
CA THR A 12 21.60 -8.70 29.94
C THR A 12 20.58 -7.93 30.79
N GLY A 13 19.46 -8.56 31.10
CA GLY A 13 18.44 -8.03 32.00
C GLY A 13 18.13 -9.01 33.14
N ARG A 14 17.32 -8.58 34.11
CA ARG A 14 16.92 -9.44 35.24
C ARG A 14 16.16 -10.65 34.71
N LYS A 15 16.74 -11.87 34.77
CA LYS A 15 16.18 -13.12 34.19
C LYS A 15 15.92 -13.07 32.68
N SER A 16 16.69 -12.29 31.93
CA SER A 16 16.61 -12.26 30.47
C SER A 16 17.97 -11.94 29.85
N VAL A 17 18.27 -12.54 28.71
CA VAL A 17 19.50 -12.30 27.94
C VAL A 17 19.13 -11.99 26.50
N VAL A 18 19.75 -10.96 25.91
CA VAL A 18 19.50 -10.52 24.54
C VAL A 18 20.68 -10.92 23.68
N TYR A 19 20.41 -11.68 22.62
CA TYR A 19 21.40 -12.11 21.65
C TYR A 19 21.19 -11.38 20.33
N LYS A 20 22.28 -11.09 19.64
CA LYS A 20 22.20 -10.81 18.21
C LYS A 20 21.87 -12.10 17.48
N GLY A 21 20.91 -12.04 16.57
CA GLY A 21 20.45 -13.18 15.79
C GLY A 21 20.38 -12.88 14.30
N ARG A 22 20.28 -13.92 13.48
CA ARG A 22 19.96 -13.83 12.05
C ARG A 22 18.98 -14.92 11.66
N ARG A 23 17.98 -14.58 10.85
CA ARG A 23 17.07 -15.58 10.28
C ARG A 23 17.81 -16.43 9.24
N LYS A 24 17.74 -17.76 9.36
CA LYS A 24 18.35 -18.69 8.39
C LYS A 24 17.76 -18.44 7.01
N GLY A 25 18.61 -18.42 5.98
CA GLY A 25 18.22 -18.10 4.60
C GLY A 25 18.04 -16.61 4.30
N SER A 26 18.24 -15.71 5.27
CA SER A 26 18.16 -14.25 5.09
C SER A 26 19.41 -13.55 5.64
N ILE A 27 19.71 -12.35 5.14
CA ILE A 27 20.78 -11.48 5.68
C ILE A 27 20.29 -10.59 6.84
N ASN A 28 19.01 -10.69 7.20
CA ASN A 28 18.38 -9.78 8.16
C ASN A 28 18.78 -10.16 9.59
N PHE A 29 19.48 -9.25 10.26
CA PHE A 29 19.81 -9.38 11.67
C PHE A 29 18.63 -8.95 12.56
N VAL A 30 18.50 -9.60 13.70
CA VAL A 30 17.43 -9.43 14.67
C VAL A 30 18.01 -9.43 16.09
N ALA A 31 17.28 -8.86 17.05
CA ALA A 31 17.54 -9.06 18.47
C ALA A 31 16.65 -10.20 18.98
N ILE A 32 17.24 -11.17 19.66
CA ILE A 32 16.57 -12.35 20.20
C ILE A 32 16.65 -12.29 21.72
N ILE A 33 15.54 -11.97 22.37
CA ILE A 33 15.42 -11.87 23.82
C ILE A 33 15.02 -13.24 24.37
N CYS A 34 15.93 -13.88 25.09
CA CYS A 34 15.70 -15.11 25.83
C CYS A 34 15.32 -14.77 27.27
N SER A 35 14.10 -15.11 27.69
CA SER A 35 13.57 -14.83 29.03
C SER A 35 13.16 -16.11 29.75
N ASP A 36 13.29 -16.10 31.08
CA ASP A 36 12.76 -17.16 31.94
C ASP A 36 11.23 -17.24 31.84
N LYS A 37 10.65 -18.45 31.90
CA LYS A 37 9.19 -18.64 31.82
C LYS A 37 8.41 -17.90 32.90
N SER A 38 9.04 -17.60 34.05
CA SER A 38 8.44 -16.77 35.09
C SER A 38 8.14 -15.33 34.64
N LYS A 39 8.58 -14.93 33.43
CA LYS A 39 8.25 -13.66 32.78
C LYS A 39 7.13 -13.73 31.72
N ARG A 40 6.32 -14.79 31.70
CA ARG A 40 5.30 -14.95 30.66
C ARG A 40 4.37 -13.74 30.55
N HIS A 41 3.83 -13.27 31.66
CA HIS A 41 2.90 -12.16 31.69
C HIS A 41 3.49 -10.88 31.09
N GLU A 42 4.75 -10.55 31.37
CA GLU A 42 5.42 -9.40 30.74
C GLU A 42 5.62 -9.59 29.23
N ILE A 43 6.06 -10.78 28.80
CA ILE A 43 6.31 -11.08 27.37
C ILE A 43 5.00 -11.13 26.59
N THR A 44 3.95 -11.78 27.12
CA THR A 44 2.63 -11.81 26.50
C THR A 44 2.05 -10.39 26.40
N ASN A 45 2.24 -9.55 27.43
CA ASN A 45 1.82 -8.16 27.40
C ASN A 45 2.56 -7.36 26.32
N HIS A 46 3.87 -7.54 26.20
CA HIS A 46 4.64 -6.93 25.13
C HIS A 46 4.10 -7.36 23.75
N VAL A 47 3.97 -8.67 23.51
CA VAL A 47 3.57 -9.21 22.21
C VAL A 47 2.16 -8.74 21.82
N ARG A 48 1.17 -8.78 22.72
CA ARG A 48 -0.20 -8.38 22.38
C ARG A 48 -0.30 -6.90 22.01
N LEU A 49 0.53 -6.04 22.61
CA LEU A 49 0.50 -4.60 22.36
C LEU A 49 1.30 -4.23 21.11
N THR A 50 2.38 -4.95 20.79
CA THR A 50 3.29 -4.60 19.68
C THR A 50 3.07 -5.40 18.39
N HIS A 51 2.21 -6.42 18.40
CA HIS A 51 1.99 -7.30 17.23
C HIS A 51 1.68 -6.55 15.94
N ASP A 52 0.79 -5.56 16.02
CA ASP A 52 0.31 -4.79 14.86
C ASP A 52 0.96 -3.39 14.74
N ILE A 53 1.80 -3.01 15.70
CA ILE A 53 2.51 -1.72 15.70
C ILE A 53 3.63 -1.73 14.68
N LYS A 54 3.61 -0.74 13.77
CA LYS A 54 4.67 -0.51 12.78
C LYS A 54 4.96 0.98 12.64
N HIS A 55 6.02 1.44 13.31
CA HIS A 55 6.41 2.85 13.34
C HIS A 55 7.94 2.99 13.38
N GLU A 56 8.49 4.06 12.82
CA GLU A 56 9.95 4.28 12.75
C GLU A 56 10.60 4.36 14.13
N ASN A 57 9.93 5.03 15.07
CA ASN A 57 10.37 5.20 16.46
C ASN A 57 9.85 4.10 17.42
N VAL A 58 9.39 2.95 16.94
CA VAL A 58 9.01 1.81 17.81
C VAL A 58 9.69 0.54 17.30
N VAL A 59 10.34 -0.21 18.20
CA VAL A 59 11.04 -1.44 17.83
C VAL A 59 10.06 -2.45 17.26
N THR A 60 10.33 -2.91 16.05
CA THR A 60 9.41 -3.81 15.34
C THR A 60 9.41 -5.20 15.96
N PHE A 61 8.23 -5.71 16.34
CA PHE A 61 8.03 -7.11 16.71
C PHE A 61 8.04 -8.02 15.46
N TYR A 62 8.68 -9.20 15.56
CA TYR A 62 8.67 -10.19 14.49
C TYR A 62 7.95 -11.47 14.87
N GLU A 63 8.50 -12.21 15.83
CA GLU A 63 8.02 -13.55 16.19
C GLU A 63 8.32 -13.80 17.67
N TRP A 64 7.58 -14.70 18.30
CA TRP A 64 7.93 -15.22 19.62
C TRP A 64 7.77 -16.74 19.66
N TYR A 65 8.53 -17.39 20.53
CA TYR A 65 8.55 -18.83 20.69
C TYR A 65 8.60 -19.20 22.16
N GLU A 66 8.05 -20.37 22.48
CA GLU A 66 8.26 -21.02 23.75
C GLU A 66 9.05 -22.32 23.53
N THR A 67 10.09 -22.54 24.33
CA THR A 67 10.80 -23.82 24.41
C THR A 67 10.55 -24.50 25.76
N SER A 68 11.17 -25.66 26.01
CA SER A 68 11.02 -26.38 27.29
C SER A 68 11.31 -25.50 28.51
N ASN A 69 12.33 -24.64 28.44
CA ASN A 69 12.81 -23.87 29.58
C ASN A 69 12.66 -22.35 29.46
N HIS A 70 12.53 -21.79 28.25
CA HIS A 70 12.64 -20.33 28.03
C HIS A 70 11.56 -19.81 27.07
N LEU A 71 11.24 -18.53 27.21
CA LEU A 71 10.47 -17.74 26.25
C LEU A 71 11.44 -16.95 25.38
N TRP A 72 11.18 -16.91 24.07
CA TRP A 72 12.03 -16.25 23.09
C TRP A 72 11.22 -15.21 22.36
N LEU A 73 11.66 -13.96 22.40
CA LEU A 73 11.03 -12.83 21.72
C LEU A 73 12.01 -12.31 20.65
N VAL A 74 11.57 -12.28 19.40
CA VAL A 74 12.38 -11.86 18.24
C VAL A 74 11.90 -10.50 17.77
N VAL A 75 12.77 -9.50 17.82
CA VAL A 75 12.48 -8.10 17.50
C VAL A 75 13.57 -7.49 16.62
N GLU A 76 13.34 -6.27 16.16
CA GLU A 76 14.33 -5.47 15.43
C GLU A 76 15.63 -5.26 16.23
N LEU A 77 16.77 -5.38 15.55
CA LEU A 77 18.08 -5.13 16.14
C LEU A 77 18.43 -3.64 16.09
N CYS A 78 18.56 -3.02 17.26
CA CYS A 78 19.06 -1.65 17.40
C CYS A 78 20.54 -1.69 17.84
N THR A 79 21.45 -1.24 16.98
CA THR A 79 22.91 -1.38 17.21
C THR A 79 23.56 -0.20 17.93
N GLY A 80 22.83 0.91 18.10
CA GLY A 80 23.33 2.14 18.73
C GLY A 80 23.28 2.13 20.26
N GLY A 81 22.82 1.03 20.88
CA GLY A 81 22.69 0.93 22.33
C GLY A 81 21.42 1.61 22.86
N SER A 82 21.37 1.83 24.19
CA SER A 82 20.26 2.53 24.84
C SER A 82 20.55 4.01 25.01
N LEU A 83 19.51 4.84 25.09
CA LEU A 83 19.65 6.27 25.38
C LEU A 83 20.33 6.50 26.74
N GLU A 84 20.09 5.64 27.73
CA GLU A 84 20.82 5.65 29.02
C GLU A 84 22.34 5.54 28.81
N SER A 85 22.78 4.65 27.93
CA SER A 85 24.20 4.48 27.61
C SER A 85 24.79 5.71 26.93
N VAL A 86 24.02 6.37 26.05
CA VAL A 86 24.43 7.62 25.39
C VAL A 86 24.60 8.75 26.41
N ILE A 87 23.60 8.99 27.26
CA ILE A 87 23.65 10.02 28.31
C ILE A 87 24.83 9.76 29.26
N THR A 88 25.07 8.51 29.63
CA THR A 88 26.18 8.14 30.53
C THR A 88 27.55 8.35 29.88
N GLN A 89 27.67 8.13 28.57
CA GLN A 89 28.93 8.29 27.83
C GLN A 89 29.27 9.77 27.59
N ASP A 90 28.27 10.55 27.18
CA ASP A 90 28.47 11.96 26.80
C ASP A 90 28.37 12.92 27.99
N GLU A 91 27.95 12.41 29.16
CA GLU A 91 27.60 13.14 30.39
C GLU A 91 26.44 14.12 30.22
N CYS A 92 26.35 14.87 29.12
CA CYS A 92 25.25 15.74 28.75
C CYS A 92 25.19 15.95 27.23
N LEU A 93 24.00 16.17 26.69
CA LEU A 93 23.79 16.42 25.26
C LEU A 93 23.59 17.92 24.98
N SER A 94 24.00 18.37 23.79
CA SER A 94 23.71 19.73 23.34
C SER A 94 22.22 19.90 23.07
N GLU A 95 21.70 21.12 23.20
CA GLU A 95 20.27 21.38 23.00
C GLU A 95 19.78 20.97 21.61
N ASP A 96 20.61 21.12 20.58
CA ASP A 96 20.27 20.72 19.21
C ASP A 96 20.10 19.20 19.09
N VAL A 97 20.99 18.41 19.71
CA VAL A 97 20.87 16.94 19.73
C VAL A 97 19.65 16.53 20.57
N VAL A 98 19.43 17.19 21.70
CA VAL A 98 18.23 16.98 22.53
C VAL A 98 16.96 17.26 21.73
N ARG A 99 16.97 18.28 20.87
CA ARG A 99 15.83 18.63 20.01
C ARG A 99 15.57 17.55 18.96
N GLU A 100 16.62 17.08 18.26
CA GLU A 100 16.49 16.00 17.28
C GLU A 100 15.94 14.72 17.93
N PHE A 101 16.50 14.33 19.08
CA PHE A 101 16.03 13.18 19.85
C PHE A 101 14.62 13.38 20.41
N ALA A 102 14.27 14.59 20.82
CA ALA A 102 12.92 14.91 21.30
C ALA A 102 11.87 14.72 20.19
N ILE A 103 12.19 15.06 18.94
CA ILE A 103 11.27 14.88 17.80
C ILE A 103 10.94 13.39 17.62
N ASP A 104 11.96 12.53 17.61
CA ASP A 104 11.77 11.07 17.50
C ASP A 104 10.90 10.51 18.63
N LEU A 105 11.18 10.94 19.86
CA LEU A 105 10.44 10.49 21.03
C LEU A 105 8.98 10.96 21.01
N VAL A 106 8.72 12.20 20.60
CA VAL A 106 7.36 12.74 20.48
C VAL A 106 6.57 12.01 19.40
N LYS A 107 7.17 11.78 18.23
CA LYS A 107 6.54 11.04 17.12
C LYS A 107 6.15 9.62 17.56
N GLY A 108 7.09 8.89 18.16
CA GLY A 108 6.83 7.53 18.64
C GLY A 108 5.78 7.47 19.74
N LEU A 109 5.84 8.38 20.72
CA LEU A 109 4.88 8.38 21.83
C LEU A 109 3.47 8.74 21.37
N ARG A 110 3.35 9.70 20.45
CA ARG A 110 2.07 10.05 19.83
C ARG A 110 1.45 8.84 19.16
N TYR A 111 2.21 8.12 18.33
CA TYR A 111 1.71 6.92 17.66
C TYR A 111 1.24 5.84 18.65
N ILE A 112 1.96 5.68 19.78
CA ILE A 112 1.57 4.75 20.85
C ILE A 112 0.26 5.19 21.50
N HIS A 113 0.10 6.49 21.79
CA HIS A 113 -1.12 7.05 22.38
C HIS A 113 -2.32 7.01 21.43
N ASP A 114 -2.11 7.32 20.14
CA ASP A 114 -3.14 7.25 19.08
C ASP A 114 -3.65 5.80 18.89
N ALA A 115 -2.81 4.80 19.18
CA ALA A 115 -3.18 3.38 19.21
C ALA A 115 -3.94 2.97 20.49
N GLY A 116 -4.22 3.90 21.41
CA GLY A 116 -4.91 3.66 22.68
C GLY A 116 -4.04 2.96 23.73
N ILE A 117 -2.71 3.10 23.65
CA ILE A 117 -1.75 2.44 24.56
C ILE A 117 -1.08 3.50 25.43
N VAL A 118 -0.99 3.26 26.73
CA VAL A 118 -0.20 4.06 27.67
C VAL A 118 1.11 3.32 27.98
N PHE A 119 2.25 3.96 27.71
CA PHE A 119 3.56 3.31 27.82
C PHE A 119 3.90 2.95 29.27
N SER A 120 3.52 3.80 30.22
CA SER A 120 3.47 3.60 31.68
C SER A 120 4.81 3.40 32.42
N ASP A 121 5.88 2.97 31.75
CA ASP A 121 7.21 2.81 32.37
C ASP A 121 8.29 3.31 31.41
N LEU A 122 8.24 4.61 31.12
CA LEU A 122 9.12 5.30 30.19
C LEU A 122 10.44 5.68 30.88
N THR A 123 11.56 5.10 30.42
CA THR A 123 12.91 5.33 30.94
C THR A 123 13.94 5.38 29.80
N PRO A 124 15.10 6.06 29.97
CA PRO A 124 16.16 6.08 28.95
C PRO A 124 16.68 4.68 28.56
N SER A 125 16.69 3.73 29.50
CA SER A 125 17.13 2.35 29.25
C SER A 125 16.18 1.54 28.33
N LYS A 126 14.97 2.03 28.11
CA LYS A 126 13.96 1.41 27.23
C LYS A 126 13.81 2.09 25.88
N ILE A 127 14.61 3.12 25.63
CA ILE A 127 14.73 3.81 24.35
C ILE A 127 16.05 3.36 23.73
N LEU A 128 16.01 2.81 22.51
CA LEU A 128 17.18 2.32 21.80
C LEU A 128 17.51 3.20 20.60
N LEU A 129 18.78 3.26 20.24
CA LEU A 129 19.25 3.90 19.01
C LEU A 129 19.51 2.86 17.94
N ASP A 130 19.01 3.09 16.73
CA ASP A 130 19.37 2.28 15.56
C ASP A 130 20.71 2.72 14.93
N GLY A 131 21.18 1.99 13.91
CA GLY A 131 22.47 2.27 13.26
C GLY A 131 22.59 3.68 12.62
N PRO A 132 21.51 4.23 12.04
CA PRO A 132 21.44 5.63 11.59
C PRO A 132 21.38 6.70 12.68
N GLY A 133 21.02 6.35 13.93
CA GLY A 133 20.89 7.30 15.05
C GLY A 133 19.46 7.67 15.43
N THR A 134 18.45 6.95 14.94
CA THR A 134 17.02 7.17 15.24
C THR A 134 16.64 6.53 16.58
N LEU A 135 15.89 7.25 17.43
CA LEU A 135 15.42 6.72 18.71
C LEU A 135 14.14 5.88 18.57
N LYS A 136 14.11 4.74 19.27
CA LYS A 136 13.00 3.77 19.24
C LYS A 136 12.57 3.27 20.62
N TYR A 137 11.25 3.29 20.88
CA TYR A 137 10.65 2.65 22.05
C TYR A 137 10.74 1.12 21.95
N SER A 138 11.30 0.46 22.96
CA SER A 138 11.67 -0.97 22.84
C SER A 138 10.98 -1.94 23.80
N ASN A 139 10.35 -1.48 24.88
CA ASN A 139 9.93 -2.36 25.98
C ASN A 139 8.52 -2.05 26.51
N PHE A 140 7.53 -2.74 25.93
CA PHE A 140 6.10 -2.65 26.28
C PHE A 140 5.64 -3.63 27.36
N CYS A 141 6.56 -4.24 28.12
CA CYS A 141 6.22 -5.26 29.12
C CYS A 141 5.27 -4.76 30.23
N LEU A 142 5.34 -3.47 30.57
CA LEU A 142 4.50 -2.83 31.59
C LEU A 142 3.53 -1.80 31.01
N SER A 143 3.42 -1.73 29.69
CA SER A 143 2.43 -0.87 29.02
C SER A 143 1.04 -1.47 29.15
N LYS A 144 0.01 -0.64 28.95
CA LYS A 144 -1.39 -1.06 29.07
C LYS A 144 -2.27 -0.34 28.06
N ALA A 145 -3.39 -0.94 27.68
CA ALA A 145 -4.41 -0.19 26.95
C ALA A 145 -5.04 0.87 27.86
N GLU A 146 -5.52 1.97 27.29
CA GLU A 146 -6.18 3.02 28.06
C GLU A 146 -7.40 2.46 28.80
N GLY A 147 -7.49 2.72 30.10
CA GLY A 147 -8.55 2.18 30.98
C GLY A 147 -8.38 0.73 31.42
N GLU A 148 -7.31 0.03 31.03
CA GLU A 148 -7.07 -1.36 31.40
C GLU A 148 -6.43 -1.51 32.79
N ASN A 149 -6.87 -2.52 33.56
CA ASN A 149 -6.22 -2.90 34.82
C ASN A 149 -5.15 -3.98 34.55
N LEU A 150 -3.89 -3.56 34.48
CA LEU A 150 -2.76 -4.47 34.21
C LEU A 150 -2.58 -5.55 35.30
N GLU A 151 -2.98 -5.29 36.55
CA GLU A 151 -2.92 -6.28 37.63
C GLU A 151 -3.86 -7.47 37.35
N GLU A 152 -5.05 -7.19 36.81
CA GLU A 152 -6.02 -8.23 36.42
C GLU A 152 -5.53 -9.04 35.23
N PHE A 153 -4.97 -8.38 34.22
CA PHE A 153 -4.38 -9.07 33.07
C PHE A 153 -3.26 -10.02 33.50
N PHE A 154 -2.33 -9.57 34.34
CA PHE A 154 -1.25 -10.44 34.85
C PHE A 154 -1.79 -11.60 35.70
N ALA A 155 -2.86 -11.37 36.47
CA ALA A 155 -3.53 -12.43 37.23
C ALA A 155 -4.18 -13.49 36.32
N LEU A 156 -4.83 -13.07 35.23
CA LEU A 156 -5.44 -13.98 34.25
C LEU A 156 -4.40 -14.87 33.56
N VAL A 157 -3.30 -14.29 33.09
CA VAL A 157 -2.20 -15.05 32.46
C VAL A 157 -1.58 -16.04 33.46
N THR A 158 -1.53 -15.70 34.74
CA THR A 158 -1.02 -16.60 35.81
C THR A 158 -2.00 -17.75 36.12
N ALA A 159 -3.31 -17.51 36.00
CA ALA A 159 -4.34 -18.50 36.28
C ALA A 159 -4.41 -19.59 35.19
N GLU A 160 -4.17 -19.23 33.92
CA GLU A 160 -4.13 -20.20 32.81
C GLU A 160 -3.02 -21.25 32.96
N GLU A 161 -1.90 -20.93 33.62
CA GLU A 161 -0.79 -21.86 33.83
C GLU A 161 -0.97 -22.81 35.01
N THR A 162 -1.68 -22.40 36.06
CA THR A 162 -1.62 -23.09 37.37
C THR A 162 -2.69 -24.16 37.58
N GLY A 163 -3.56 -24.44 36.60
CA GLY A 163 -4.43 -25.61 36.61
C GLY A 163 -5.17 -25.82 37.93
N GLY A 164 -6.03 -24.87 38.34
CA GLY A 164 -7.06 -25.08 39.37
C GLY A 164 -6.59 -25.61 40.74
N GLY A 165 -5.41 -25.21 41.24
CA GLY A 165 -4.91 -25.58 42.56
C GLY A 165 -5.16 -24.51 43.63
N ASP A 166 -5.99 -24.84 44.61
CA ASP A 166 -6.43 -23.99 45.74
C ASP A 166 -5.28 -23.58 46.69
N GLY A 167 -5.29 -22.32 47.13
CA GLY A 167 -4.62 -21.87 48.36
C GLY A 167 -3.34 -21.04 48.23
N LYS A 168 -3.42 -19.78 47.72
CA LYS A 168 -2.51 -18.65 48.08
C LYS A 168 -2.92 -17.27 47.48
N GLU A 169 -4.22 -16.92 47.46
CA GLU A 169 -4.71 -15.70 46.79
C GLU A 169 -4.04 -14.38 47.26
N ASN A 170 -3.72 -14.23 48.55
CA ASN A 170 -3.14 -12.99 49.08
C ASN A 170 -1.63 -12.81 48.81
N THR A 171 -0.88 -13.90 48.59
CA THR A 171 0.56 -13.82 48.30
C THR A 171 0.80 -13.58 46.81
N SER A 172 -0.07 -14.10 45.94
CA SER A 172 -0.01 -13.87 44.49
C SER A 172 -0.32 -12.41 44.11
N ARG A 173 -1.37 -11.79 44.68
CA ARG A 173 -1.70 -10.37 44.40
C ARG A 173 -0.59 -9.38 44.82
N ARG A 174 0.01 -9.56 46.01
CA ARG A 174 1.16 -8.73 46.45
C ARG A 174 2.38 -8.88 45.55
N ASN A 175 2.63 -10.10 45.05
CA ASN A 175 3.73 -10.35 44.12
C ASN A 175 3.48 -9.81 42.71
N ILE A 176 2.22 -9.65 42.28
CA ILE A 176 1.87 -9.03 40.99
C ILE A 176 2.04 -7.51 41.08
N LYS A 177 1.53 -6.88 42.15
CA LYS A 177 1.67 -5.43 42.37
C LYS A 177 3.13 -4.96 42.43
N SER A 178 4.03 -5.76 43.02
CA SER A 178 5.47 -5.45 43.06
C SER A 178 6.18 -5.66 41.72
N ARG A 179 5.60 -6.41 40.78
CA ARG A 179 6.15 -6.61 39.41
C ARG A 179 5.75 -5.51 38.44
N ILE A 180 4.64 -4.82 38.71
CA ILE A 180 4.09 -3.74 37.87
C ILE A 180 4.69 -2.37 38.24
N GLN A 181 5.40 -2.27 39.37
CA GLN A 181 6.09 -1.04 39.75
C GLN A 181 7.33 -0.81 38.87
N GLY A 182 7.22 0.13 37.94
CA GLY A 182 8.31 0.65 37.11
C GLY A 182 9.32 1.51 37.88
N SER A 183 10.15 2.27 37.17
CA SER A 183 11.13 3.15 37.81
C SER A 183 10.46 4.34 38.52
N PRO A 184 10.69 4.57 39.82
CA PRO A 184 10.05 5.66 40.54
C PRO A 184 10.60 7.04 40.19
N ILE A 185 11.76 7.11 39.54
CA ILE A 185 12.45 8.36 39.18
C ILE A 185 11.66 9.18 38.16
N TYR A 186 10.98 8.50 37.23
CA TYR A 186 10.23 9.13 36.13
C TYR A 186 8.71 9.13 36.38
N CYS A 187 8.26 8.66 37.55
CA CYS A 187 6.84 8.58 37.89
C CYS A 187 6.24 9.98 38.10
N ALA A 188 5.06 10.20 37.53
CA ALA A 188 4.34 11.45 37.68
C ALA A 188 3.75 11.63 39.09
N PRO A 189 3.58 12.88 39.58
CA PRO A 189 3.10 13.16 40.93
C PRO A 189 1.74 12.52 41.26
N GLU A 190 0.83 12.47 40.29
CA GLU A 190 -0.48 11.84 40.43
C GLU A 190 -0.40 10.32 40.56
N VAL A 191 0.56 9.68 39.89
CA VAL A 191 0.80 8.23 39.97
C VAL A 191 1.44 7.87 41.31
N VAL A 192 2.40 8.68 41.78
CA VAL A 192 3.03 8.51 43.10
C VAL A 192 2.01 8.63 44.24
N LYS A 193 0.96 9.44 44.06
CA LYS A 193 -0.17 9.55 45.02
C LYS A 193 -1.15 8.37 44.97
N GLY A 194 -0.91 7.39 44.09
CA GLY A 194 -1.75 6.21 43.91
C GLY A 194 -2.81 6.32 42.80
N GLY A 195 -2.69 7.32 41.92
CA GLY A 195 -3.48 7.38 40.68
C GLY A 195 -2.95 6.42 39.61
N ASP A 196 -3.76 6.17 38.58
CA ASP A 196 -3.38 5.32 37.46
C ASP A 196 -2.48 6.04 36.45
N HIS A 197 -1.61 5.29 35.77
CA HIS A 197 -0.88 5.77 34.60
C HIS A 197 -1.86 6.18 33.49
N SER A 198 -1.58 7.32 32.88
CA SER A 198 -2.34 7.96 31.79
C SER A 198 -1.40 8.57 30.74
N ILE A 199 -1.95 9.02 29.62
CA ILE A 199 -1.24 9.81 28.59
C ILE A 199 -0.48 10.99 29.23
N SER A 200 -1.13 11.73 30.14
CA SER A 200 -0.49 12.87 30.83
C SER A 200 0.70 12.44 31.69
N SER A 201 0.66 11.24 32.29
CA SER A 201 1.79 10.72 33.07
C SER A 201 2.99 10.31 32.20
N ASP A 202 2.76 9.83 30.97
CA ASP A 202 3.83 9.55 30.02
C ASP A 202 4.51 10.85 29.55
N LEU A 203 3.74 11.94 29.36
CA LEU A 203 4.27 13.25 29.02
C LEU A 203 5.16 13.83 30.13
N TRP A 204 4.82 13.59 31.39
CA TRP A 204 5.70 13.93 32.51
C TRP A 204 7.02 13.17 32.44
N ALA A 205 6.96 11.85 32.23
CA ALA A 205 8.17 11.02 32.10
C ALA A 205 9.04 11.47 30.92
N LEU A 206 8.43 11.87 29.80
CA LEU A 206 9.12 12.45 28.65
C LEU A 206 9.85 13.76 29.02
N GLY A 207 9.19 14.64 29.80
CA GLY A 207 9.82 15.85 30.32
C GLY A 207 11.04 15.56 31.22
N CYS A 208 10.97 14.52 32.05
CA CYS A 208 12.10 14.07 32.86
C CYS A 208 13.27 13.58 31.99
N ILE A 209 12.99 12.85 30.92
CA ILE A 209 14.03 12.37 29.98
C ILE A 209 14.66 13.53 29.21
N PHE A 210 13.88 14.51 28.76
CA PHE A 210 14.42 15.70 28.08
C PHE A 210 15.35 16.49 29.01
N TYR A 211 14.94 16.64 30.27
CA TYR A 211 15.77 17.25 31.31
C TYR A 211 17.09 16.49 31.51
N GLU A 212 17.02 15.16 31.60
CA GLU A 212 18.18 14.31 31.83
C GLU A 212 19.13 14.27 30.64
N MET A 213 18.62 14.21 29.40
CA MET A 213 19.45 14.29 28.19
C MET A 213 20.29 15.57 28.18
N PHE A 214 19.68 16.71 28.54
CA PHE A 214 20.40 17.99 28.55
C PHE A 214 21.35 18.15 29.73
N SER A 215 20.99 17.68 30.93
CA SER A 215 21.74 17.95 32.16
C SER A 215 22.62 16.79 32.65
N GLY A 216 22.44 15.60 32.08
CA GLY A 216 23.09 14.36 32.50
C GLY A 216 22.46 13.66 33.70
N LYS A 217 21.46 14.28 34.34
CA LYS A 217 20.84 13.77 35.57
C LYS A 217 19.34 14.02 35.55
N PRO A 218 18.51 13.13 36.11
CA PRO A 218 17.07 13.33 36.17
C PRO A 218 16.73 14.56 37.05
N PRO A 219 15.57 15.20 36.83
CA PRO A 219 15.17 16.40 37.58
C PRO A 219 14.96 16.14 39.08
N PHE A 220 14.61 14.91 39.44
CA PHE A 220 14.42 14.48 40.82
C PHE A 220 15.21 13.20 41.07
N PHE A 221 16.02 13.18 42.13
CA PHE A 221 16.81 12.01 42.51
C PHE A 221 17.06 12.01 44.02
N SER A 222 16.88 10.86 44.66
CA SER A 222 17.32 10.59 46.03
C SER A 222 17.64 9.10 46.17
N GLU A 223 18.54 8.77 47.11
CA GLU A 223 18.85 7.40 47.50
C GLU A 223 17.70 6.72 48.25
N THR A 224 16.80 7.50 48.87
CA THR A 224 15.66 6.96 49.63
C THR A 224 14.34 7.21 48.89
N PHE A 225 13.52 6.16 48.81
CA PHE A 225 12.22 6.22 48.12
C PHE A 225 11.28 7.28 48.73
N SER A 226 11.27 7.43 50.05
CA SER A 226 10.44 8.42 50.74
C SER A 226 10.83 9.86 50.40
N GLU A 227 12.13 10.16 50.35
CA GLU A 227 12.61 11.48 49.98
C GLU A 227 12.39 11.75 48.49
N LEU A 228 12.59 10.78 47.60
CA LEU A 228 12.29 10.93 46.17
C LEU A 228 10.81 11.31 45.93
N ILE A 229 9.89 10.65 46.64
CA ILE A 229 8.46 10.99 46.60
C ILE A 229 8.24 12.44 47.07
N GLU A 230 8.88 12.83 48.17
CA GLU A 230 8.77 14.19 48.69
C GLU A 230 9.26 15.23 47.67
N LEU A 231 10.38 14.97 46.98
CA LEU A 231 10.91 15.84 45.93
C LEU A 231 9.93 15.97 44.75
N ILE A 232 9.43 14.84 44.22
CA ILE A 232 8.47 14.83 43.10
C ILE A 232 7.18 15.60 43.46
N LEU A 233 6.70 15.46 44.71
CA LEU A 233 5.46 16.09 45.14
C LEU A 233 5.62 17.56 45.51
N LEU A 234 6.71 17.94 46.18
CA LEU A 234 6.83 19.24 46.84
C LEU A 234 7.83 20.19 46.18
N GLN A 235 8.91 19.68 45.58
CA GLN A 235 9.95 20.53 45.00
C GLN A 235 9.68 20.85 43.52
N ASP A 236 9.88 22.09 43.09
CA ASP A 236 9.88 22.43 41.66
C ASP A 236 11.22 22.05 41.03
N PRO A 237 11.24 21.57 39.77
CA PRO A 237 12.47 21.18 39.11
C PRO A 237 13.40 22.41 38.97
N GLN A 238 14.66 22.24 39.36
CA GLN A 238 15.67 23.29 39.15
C GLN A 238 15.88 23.50 37.65
N SER A 239 16.34 24.67 37.21
CA SER A 239 16.70 24.85 35.80
C SER A 239 17.85 23.91 35.43
N PRO A 240 17.77 23.15 34.32
CA PRO A 240 18.80 22.19 33.97
C PRO A 240 20.11 22.90 33.64
N ARG A 241 21.22 22.34 34.11
CA ARG A 241 22.58 22.87 33.89
C ARG A 241 23.50 21.73 33.49
N GLN A 242 24.28 21.94 32.42
CA GLN A 242 25.32 21.01 32.02
C GLN A 242 26.47 21.05 33.03
N THR A 243 26.96 19.87 33.45
CA THR A 243 28.14 19.74 34.29
C THR A 243 29.38 19.58 33.41
N GLY A 244 30.14 20.66 33.19
CA GLY A 244 31.36 20.65 32.35
C GLY A 244 31.96 22.04 32.15
N ALA A 245 33.18 22.12 31.59
CA ALA A 245 33.97 23.36 31.44
C ALA A 245 33.37 24.42 30.47
N SER A 246 32.35 24.05 29.70
CA SER A 246 31.54 24.93 28.84
C SER A 246 30.09 24.92 29.31
N SER A 247 29.78 25.63 30.39
CA SER A 247 28.40 25.69 30.92
C SER A 247 27.49 26.51 30.00
N CYS A 248 26.79 25.88 29.07
CA CYS A 248 25.72 26.52 28.31
C CYS A 248 24.42 26.51 29.13
N LYS A 249 23.70 27.64 29.14
CA LYS A 249 22.36 27.73 29.73
C LYS A 249 21.33 27.25 28.69
N PRO A 250 20.28 26.53 29.11
CA PRO A 250 19.20 26.14 28.21
C PRO A 250 18.48 27.37 27.67
N THR A 251 18.04 27.33 26.40
CA THR A 251 17.26 28.41 25.80
C THR A 251 15.94 28.65 26.56
N GLN A 252 15.35 29.82 26.36
CA GLN A 252 14.08 30.17 27.00
C GLN A 252 12.95 29.23 26.54
N ASP A 253 12.99 28.79 25.28
CA ASP A 253 11.99 27.90 24.70
C ASP A 253 12.08 26.49 25.28
N PHE A 254 13.29 25.95 25.41
CA PHE A 254 13.50 24.65 26.05
C PHE A 254 13.11 24.66 27.53
N GLN A 255 13.41 25.75 28.25
CA GLN A 255 12.94 25.94 29.63
C GLN A 255 11.42 26.03 29.73
N SER A 256 10.76 26.69 28.77
CA SER A 256 9.30 26.78 28.70
C SER A 256 8.66 25.41 28.46
N LEU A 257 9.22 24.63 27.52
CA LEU A 257 8.79 23.26 27.22
C LEU A 257 8.88 22.36 28.45
N LEU A 258 10.04 22.34 29.13
CA LEU A 258 10.23 21.56 30.35
C LEU A 258 9.28 22.00 31.47
N LYS A 259 9.07 23.30 31.64
CA LYS A 259 8.11 23.82 32.63
C LYS A 259 6.68 23.38 32.33
N GLY A 260 6.31 23.22 31.05
CA GLY A 260 5.01 22.72 30.63
C GLY A 260 4.83 21.21 30.88
N LEU A 261 5.83 20.39 30.53
CA LEU A 261 5.79 18.93 30.71
C LEU A 261 5.92 18.52 32.19
N LEU A 262 6.70 19.27 32.98
CA LEU A 262 6.93 19.02 34.40
C LEU A 262 5.94 19.80 35.31
N GLN A 263 4.72 20.07 34.82
CA GLN A 263 3.63 20.55 35.69
C GLN A 263 3.09 19.42 36.57
N LYS A 264 3.01 19.68 37.88
CA LYS A 264 2.55 18.67 38.85
C LYS A 264 1.06 18.38 38.75
N ASP A 265 0.27 19.36 38.29
CA ASP A 265 -1.15 19.19 38.02
C ASP A 265 -1.34 18.63 36.60
N PRO A 266 -1.83 17.39 36.43
CA PRO A 266 -1.94 16.76 35.11
C PRO A 266 -2.90 17.47 34.17
N GLN A 267 -3.88 18.25 34.67
CA GLN A 267 -4.80 19.03 33.84
C GLN A 267 -4.17 20.31 33.30
N LYS A 268 -3.12 20.82 33.96
CA LYS A 268 -2.34 21.98 33.52
C LYS A 268 -1.07 21.58 32.78
N ARG A 269 -0.77 20.28 32.73
CA ARG A 269 0.40 19.73 32.04
C ARG A 269 0.22 19.91 30.55
N TYR A 270 1.20 20.60 29.96
CA TYR A 270 1.16 21.03 28.58
C TYR A 270 1.00 19.80 27.68
N VAL A 271 -0.06 19.78 26.86
CA VAL A 271 -0.14 18.89 25.70
C VAL A 271 0.56 19.67 24.59
N PRO A 272 1.74 19.25 24.11
CA PRO A 272 2.42 19.98 23.07
C PRO A 272 1.47 20.23 21.89
N VAL A 273 1.41 21.47 21.40
CA VAL A 273 0.86 21.78 20.07
C VAL A 273 1.56 20.93 18.98
N MET A 274 2.73 20.36 19.30
CA MET A 274 3.42 19.32 18.52
C MET A 274 2.64 17.99 18.34
N LEU A 275 1.70 17.66 19.23
CA LEU A 275 0.84 16.48 19.10
C LEU A 275 -0.41 16.74 18.26
N SER A 276 -0.85 18.01 18.16
CA SER A 276 -1.99 18.44 17.33
C SER A 276 -1.54 18.90 15.94
N GLY A 277 -1.09 17.97 15.10
CA GLY A 277 -1.17 18.05 13.62
C GLY A 277 -0.54 19.22 12.85
N LYS A 278 0.10 20.22 13.47
CA LYS A 278 0.64 21.41 12.79
C LYS A 278 2.10 21.69 13.20
N VAL A 279 3.07 20.99 12.62
CA VAL A 279 4.50 21.32 12.87
C VAL A 279 5.35 21.41 11.61
N GLU A 280 4.93 20.92 10.44
CA GLU A 280 5.77 21.13 9.24
C GLU A 280 5.75 22.58 8.73
N GLU A 281 4.73 23.39 9.07
CA GLU A 281 4.65 24.80 8.63
C GLU A 281 5.14 25.84 9.67
N ASP A 282 4.98 25.59 10.98
CA ASP A 282 5.14 26.65 12.00
C ASP A 282 6.59 26.84 12.51
N MET A 283 7.54 25.94 12.20
CA MET A 283 8.95 26.12 12.56
C MET A 283 9.83 26.70 11.45
N LEU A 284 9.29 26.87 10.24
CA LEU A 284 9.96 27.59 9.14
C LEU A 284 9.46 29.03 8.95
N MET A 285 8.37 29.43 9.61
CA MET A 285 7.70 30.71 9.38
C MET A 285 7.81 31.65 10.59
N THR A 286 9.01 32.16 10.86
CA THR A 286 9.18 33.45 11.54
C THR A 286 9.90 34.43 10.62
N ALA A 287 9.25 34.75 9.49
CA ALA A 287 9.49 35.96 8.69
C ALA A 287 8.45 36.04 7.55
N ASP A 288 7.19 36.37 7.87
CA ASP A 288 6.39 37.37 7.13
C ASP A 288 4.95 37.39 7.64
N ASP A 289 4.57 38.51 8.25
CA ASP A 289 3.17 38.87 8.48
C ASP A 289 2.60 39.44 7.17
N SER A 290 1.60 38.79 6.57
CA SER A 290 0.40 39.45 6.03
C SER A 290 -0.52 38.51 5.24
N VAL A 291 -1.83 38.84 5.26
CA VAL A 291 -2.96 38.25 4.51
C VAL A 291 -3.52 36.98 5.17
N GLY A 292 -4.79 36.84 5.54
CA GLY A 292 -6.03 37.54 5.21
C GLY A 292 -7.15 36.49 5.13
N VAL A 293 -8.09 36.57 6.08
CA VAL A 293 -9.40 35.87 6.23
C VAL A 293 -9.95 35.10 5.01
N MET A 294 -10.22 33.79 5.17
CA MET A 294 -11.22 33.00 4.42
C MET A 294 -11.74 31.88 5.33
N SER A 295 -12.98 31.90 5.83
CA SER A 295 -14.28 31.58 5.20
C SER A 295 -14.76 30.18 5.59
N GLU A 296 -15.89 30.17 6.30
CA GLU A 296 -16.65 29.04 6.84
C GLU A 296 -17.11 28.07 5.73
N HIS A 297 -16.42 26.93 5.53
CA HIS A 297 -17.00 25.77 4.83
C HIS A 297 -16.51 24.40 5.36
N SER A 298 -15.71 24.37 6.43
CA SER A 298 -15.12 23.13 6.99
C SER A 298 -16.06 22.34 7.90
N SER A 299 -17.27 22.83 8.20
CA SER A 299 -18.17 22.23 9.19
C SER A 299 -19.07 21.12 8.63
N ILE A 300 -19.14 20.93 7.31
CA ILE A 300 -20.02 19.92 6.69
C ILE A 300 -19.29 18.58 6.48
N LEU A 301 -17.96 18.58 6.37
CA LEU A 301 -17.18 17.34 6.17
C LEU A 301 -16.94 16.56 7.48
N LEU A 302 -16.95 17.24 8.63
CA LEU A 302 -16.74 16.60 9.93
C LEU A 302 -17.96 15.77 10.40
N LEU A 303 -19.15 16.05 9.87
CA LEU A 303 -20.39 15.32 10.20
C LEU A 303 -20.52 13.98 9.45
N LEU A 304 -19.69 13.74 8.43
CA LEU A 304 -19.70 12.47 7.68
C LEU A 304 -18.77 11.41 8.29
N LEU A 305 -17.83 11.79 9.17
CA LEU A 305 -16.87 10.88 9.80
C LEU A 305 -17.42 10.16 11.05
N ASP A 306 -18.48 10.68 11.67
CA ASP A 306 -19.07 10.08 12.89
C ASP A 306 -20.01 8.89 12.62
N ASN A 307 -20.33 8.58 11.35
CA ASN A 307 -21.30 7.52 11.02
C ASN A 307 -20.69 6.18 10.51
N MET A 308 -19.36 6.00 10.55
CA MET A 308 -18.71 4.79 10.02
C MET A 308 -18.07 3.88 11.09
N THR A 309 -18.38 4.06 12.38
CA THR A 309 -17.85 3.22 13.46
C THR A 309 -18.65 1.93 13.74
N GLU A 310 -19.70 1.64 12.97
CA GLU A 310 -20.57 0.46 13.17
C GLU A 310 -20.33 -0.69 12.16
N PHE A 311 -19.10 -0.99 11.71
CA PHE A 311 -18.84 -2.26 11.01
C PHE A 311 -17.49 -2.89 11.37
N ARG A 312 -17.49 -3.78 12.37
CA ARG A 312 -16.46 -4.82 12.55
C ARG A 312 -17.05 -6.15 12.05
N PRO A 313 -16.41 -6.88 11.12
CA PRO A 313 -16.83 -8.24 10.84
C PRO A 313 -16.48 -9.13 12.03
N LYS A 314 -17.48 -9.83 12.56
CA LYS A 314 -17.28 -10.99 13.44
C LYS A 314 -17.11 -12.22 12.56
N SER A 315 -16.22 -13.10 13.00
CA SER A 315 -15.97 -14.47 12.54
C SER A 315 -14.98 -14.64 11.37
N ALA A 316 -14.28 -15.77 11.47
CA ALA A 316 -13.07 -16.12 10.77
C ALA A 316 -13.36 -16.76 9.40
N LEU A 317 -12.33 -16.70 8.53
CA LEU A 317 -12.27 -17.07 7.11
C LEU A 317 -12.83 -16.00 6.17
N ASP A 318 -11.96 -15.08 5.72
CA ASP A 318 -11.70 -14.99 4.27
C ASP A 318 -10.41 -14.24 3.89
N LYS A 319 -9.91 -14.52 2.70
CA LYS A 319 -8.55 -14.20 2.21
C LYS A 319 -8.33 -12.80 1.60
N ASP A 320 -9.25 -11.85 1.79
CA ASP A 320 -9.22 -10.53 1.08
C ASP A 320 -8.78 -9.31 1.91
N THR A 321 -8.00 -9.52 2.97
CA THR A 321 -7.50 -8.46 3.87
C THR A 321 -6.46 -7.50 3.25
N ARG A 322 -6.08 -7.65 1.98
CA ARG A 322 -5.09 -6.76 1.32
C ARG A 322 -5.69 -5.47 0.78
N GLU A 323 -6.96 -5.46 0.37
CA GLU A 323 -7.59 -4.28 -0.24
C GLU A 323 -8.09 -3.30 0.83
N SER A 324 -8.61 -3.80 1.96
CA SER A 324 -9.05 -2.97 3.09
C SER A 324 -7.89 -2.20 3.75
N ILE A 325 -6.70 -2.82 3.80
CA ILE A 325 -5.47 -2.18 4.30
C ILE A 325 -4.94 -1.13 3.30
N PHE A 326 -5.22 -1.28 2.01
CA PHE A 326 -4.80 -0.31 0.98
C PHE A 326 -5.69 0.95 1.00
N LEU A 327 -6.99 0.80 1.20
CA LEU A 327 -7.96 1.90 1.35
C LEU A 327 -7.69 2.73 2.62
N LEU A 328 -7.51 2.10 3.78
CA LEU A 328 -7.26 2.78 5.05
C LEU A 328 -5.93 3.55 5.12
N ARG A 329 -4.94 3.19 4.28
CA ARG A 329 -3.64 3.87 4.24
C ARG A 329 -3.61 5.07 3.29
N TYR A 330 -4.54 5.15 2.35
CA TYR A 330 -4.56 6.22 1.35
C TYR A 330 -5.18 7.51 1.92
N ASP A 331 -6.20 7.39 2.78
CA ASP A 331 -6.88 8.55 3.38
C ASP A 331 -5.99 9.37 4.33
N HIS A 332 -4.98 8.75 4.95
CA HIS A 332 -4.02 9.46 5.80
C HIS A 332 -3.06 10.38 5.02
N VAL A 333 -2.85 10.16 3.71
CA VAL A 333 -1.96 10.98 2.87
C VAL A 333 -2.70 12.13 2.18
N VAL A 334 -4.03 12.02 2.05
CA VAL A 334 -4.88 13.04 1.41
C VAL A 334 -5.16 14.23 2.36
N ALA A 335 -4.92 14.08 3.66
CA ALA A 335 -5.28 15.06 4.67
C ALA A 335 -4.23 16.15 4.99
N SER A 336 -3.01 16.10 4.43
CA SER A 336 -2.00 17.16 4.62
C SER A 336 -1.98 18.13 3.44
N GLY A 337 -2.31 19.39 3.71
CA GLY A 337 -2.57 20.43 2.71
C GLY A 337 -1.46 20.62 1.67
N LEU A 338 -1.80 20.39 0.40
CA LEU A 338 -1.05 20.84 -0.78
C LEU A 338 -2.06 21.11 -1.90
N ASN A 339 -2.65 22.30 -1.95
CA ASN A 339 -3.62 22.66 -3.00
C ASN A 339 -2.98 23.03 -4.34
N ASP A 340 -1.64 23.16 -4.43
CA ASP A 340 -0.95 23.53 -5.67
C ASP A 340 0.14 22.52 -6.08
N ILE A 341 -0.18 21.69 -7.09
CA ILE A 341 0.75 20.72 -7.71
C ILE A 341 1.99 21.44 -8.28
N SER A 342 1.85 22.69 -8.74
CA SER A 342 2.95 23.46 -9.36
C SER A 342 4.07 23.75 -8.36
N TYR A 343 3.70 24.09 -7.12
CA TYR A 343 4.67 24.33 -6.05
C TYR A 343 5.45 23.05 -5.71
N CYS A 344 4.75 21.94 -5.47
CA CYS A 344 5.39 20.65 -5.15
C CYS A 344 6.34 20.16 -6.23
N ILE A 345 6.02 20.42 -7.51
CA ILE A 345 6.89 20.07 -8.63
C ILE A 345 8.23 20.79 -8.53
N LYS A 346 8.24 22.09 -8.16
CA LYS A 346 9.48 22.89 -8.06
C LYS A 346 10.42 22.33 -7.00
N ASP A 347 9.87 21.93 -5.86
CA ASP A 347 10.64 21.37 -4.74
C ASP A 347 11.24 20.00 -5.07
N LEU A 348 10.63 19.26 -5.99
CA LEU A 348 11.08 17.91 -6.38
C LEU A 348 12.04 17.90 -7.56
N VAL A 349 12.27 19.00 -8.28
CA VAL A 349 13.14 18.99 -9.48
C VAL A 349 14.56 18.54 -9.12
N TYR A 350 15.12 19.09 -8.03
CA TYR A 350 16.49 18.86 -7.59
C TYR A 350 16.50 18.02 -6.30
N THR A 351 17.43 17.07 -6.26
CA THR A 351 17.71 16.25 -5.07
C THR A 351 19.15 16.48 -4.63
N ASP A 352 19.48 16.10 -3.39
CA ASP A 352 20.87 16.16 -2.88
C ASP A 352 21.87 15.44 -3.79
N SER A 353 21.41 14.37 -4.45
CA SER A 353 22.24 13.59 -5.36
C SER A 353 22.64 14.35 -6.65
N ASP A 354 21.85 15.36 -7.05
CA ASP A 354 22.17 16.24 -8.17
C ASP A 354 23.14 17.35 -7.76
N LEU A 355 23.02 17.81 -6.50
CA LEU A 355 23.76 18.93 -5.96
C LEU A 355 25.05 18.53 -5.24
N ALA A 356 25.29 17.23 -5.04
CA ALA A 356 26.49 16.70 -4.39
C ALA A 356 27.80 17.31 -4.93
N VAL A 357 28.51 18.01 -4.05
CA VAL A 357 29.78 18.68 -4.35
C VAL A 357 30.95 17.75 -4.03
N THR A 358 31.97 17.73 -4.90
CA THR A 358 33.25 17.10 -4.61
C THR A 358 34.36 18.11 -4.84
N PRO A 359 35.48 18.07 -4.10
CA PRO A 359 36.54 19.06 -4.24
C PRO A 359 37.11 19.06 -5.66
N ILE A 360 37.66 20.21 -6.06
CA ILE A 360 38.45 20.39 -7.28
C ILE A 360 39.91 20.10 -6.95
N MET A 361 40.36 20.57 -5.78
CA MET A 361 41.67 20.27 -5.21
C MET A 361 41.82 18.78 -4.93
N ASP A 362 42.96 18.21 -5.33
CA ASP A 362 43.35 16.82 -5.08
C ASP A 362 42.29 15.77 -5.49
N ASN A 363 41.42 16.10 -6.46
CA ASN A 363 40.38 15.19 -6.93
C ASN A 363 40.97 14.05 -7.78
N PRO A 364 40.94 12.79 -7.32
CA PRO A 364 41.59 11.68 -8.03
C PRO A 364 40.89 11.32 -9.35
N LYS A 365 39.64 11.75 -9.57
CA LYS A 365 38.92 11.55 -10.83
C LYS A 365 39.37 12.52 -11.93
N ILE A 366 40.06 13.60 -11.56
CA ILE A 366 40.63 14.60 -12.47
C ILE A 366 42.13 14.33 -12.62
N LEU A 367 42.86 14.39 -11.50
CA LEU A 367 44.31 14.20 -11.47
C LEU A 367 44.73 13.62 -10.13
N LYS A 368 45.36 12.44 -10.15
CA LYS A 368 45.85 11.78 -8.93
C LYS A 368 47.10 12.51 -8.41
N THR A 369 47.02 13.05 -7.19
CA THR A 369 48.16 13.73 -6.55
C THR A 369 48.80 12.85 -5.48
N ALA A 370 50.10 13.04 -5.25
CA ALA A 370 50.82 12.34 -4.19
C ALA A 370 50.50 12.97 -2.81
N PRO A 371 50.43 12.14 -1.74
CA PRO A 371 50.22 12.64 -0.39
C PRO A 371 51.41 13.50 0.06
N VAL A 372 51.11 14.60 0.74
CA VAL A 372 52.13 15.53 1.25
C VAL A 372 52.71 14.98 2.55
N ARG A 373 54.04 15.03 2.68
CA ARG A 373 54.76 14.69 3.92
C ARG A 373 55.73 15.82 4.25
N TYR A 374 55.94 16.05 5.54
CA TYR A 374 56.94 16.99 6.06
C TYR A 374 57.88 16.26 7.03
N ASP A 375 59.07 16.81 7.22
CA ASP A 375 60.08 16.32 8.14
C ASP A 375 60.08 17.13 9.44
N LEU A 376 59.80 16.47 10.57
CA LEU A 376 59.79 17.07 11.90
C LEU A 376 61.15 17.65 12.32
N LYS A 377 62.26 17.07 11.86
CA LYS A 377 63.61 17.46 12.32
C LYS A 377 64.08 18.78 11.72
N THR A 378 63.55 19.15 10.56
CA THR A 378 63.97 20.32 9.78
C THR A 378 62.89 21.40 9.72
N LEU A 379 61.82 21.25 10.51
CA LEU A 379 60.74 22.23 10.58
C LEU A 379 61.19 23.45 11.39
N CYS A 380 61.03 24.65 10.82
CA CYS A 380 61.46 25.91 11.44
C CYS A 380 60.50 26.44 12.52
N VAL A 381 59.35 25.79 12.69
CA VAL A 381 58.31 26.14 13.67
C VAL A 381 57.95 24.91 14.51
N ARG A 382 57.32 25.13 15.67
CA ARG A 382 56.81 24.04 16.48
C ARG A 382 55.67 23.31 15.74
N ALA A 383 55.83 22.01 15.54
CA ALA A 383 54.76 21.17 15.02
C ALA A 383 53.69 20.94 16.10
N TYR A 384 52.45 21.26 15.79
CA TYR A 384 51.29 20.96 16.62
C TYR A 384 50.39 19.94 15.90
N SER A 385 49.74 19.07 16.67
CA SER A 385 48.62 18.27 16.14
C SER A 385 47.40 19.17 15.95
N VAL A 386 46.46 18.72 15.12
CA VAL A 386 45.21 19.45 14.83
C VAL A 386 44.40 19.66 16.12
N GLU A 387 44.29 18.61 16.94
CA GLU A 387 43.65 18.65 18.27
C GLU A 387 44.32 19.66 19.21
N LYS A 388 45.64 19.83 19.11
CA LYS A 388 46.34 20.82 19.92
C LYS A 388 46.09 22.24 19.42
N LEU A 389 46.05 22.43 18.10
CA LEU A 389 45.76 23.73 17.47
C LEU A 389 44.34 24.23 17.79
N SER A 390 43.35 23.35 17.84
CA SER A 390 41.97 23.73 18.19
C SER A 390 41.86 24.23 19.64
N CYS A 391 42.66 23.65 20.54
CA CYS A 391 42.71 23.97 21.98
C CYS A 391 43.72 25.08 22.37
N LEU A 392 44.37 25.75 21.41
CA LEU A 392 45.27 26.87 21.73
C LEU A 392 44.48 28.09 22.23
N SER A 393 45.04 28.80 23.22
CA SER A 393 44.55 30.11 23.65
C SER A 393 44.72 31.14 22.53
N SER A 394 43.95 32.23 22.56
CA SER A 394 44.07 33.31 21.55
C SER A 394 45.47 33.91 21.50
N GLU A 395 46.17 34.00 22.64
CA GLU A 395 47.55 34.48 22.72
C GLU A 395 48.53 33.48 22.08
N ASP A 396 48.45 32.19 22.45
CA ASP A 396 49.32 31.15 21.89
C ASP A 396 49.14 30.98 20.38
N TRP A 397 47.89 31.11 19.91
CA TRP A 397 47.55 31.11 18.50
C TRP A 397 48.19 32.31 17.77
N GLY A 398 48.12 33.50 18.36
CA GLY A 398 48.76 34.70 17.82
C GLY A 398 50.28 34.54 17.69
N VAL A 399 50.95 34.00 18.71
CA VAL A 399 52.40 33.71 18.67
C VAL A 399 52.72 32.69 17.57
N PHE A 400 51.93 31.64 17.46
CA PHE A 400 52.10 30.63 16.41
C PHE A 400 51.95 31.23 15.01
N LEU A 401 50.92 32.05 14.77
CA LEU A 401 50.72 32.74 13.50
C LEU A 401 51.88 33.68 13.15
N GLN A 402 52.39 34.44 14.12
CA GLN A 402 53.51 35.35 13.91
C GLN A 402 54.80 34.60 13.51
N GLN A 403 55.04 33.42 14.10
CA GLN A 403 56.15 32.53 13.73
C GLN A 403 55.98 31.98 12.32
N LEU A 404 54.77 31.61 11.91
CA LEU A 404 54.48 31.15 10.55
C LEU A 404 54.75 32.26 9.51
N CYS A 405 54.21 33.46 9.75
CA CYS A 405 54.34 34.58 8.82
C CYS A 405 55.80 35.02 8.65
N SER A 406 56.52 35.24 9.76
CA SER A 406 57.94 35.64 9.73
C SER A 406 58.84 34.61 9.03
N SER A 407 58.55 33.31 9.18
CA SER A 407 59.28 32.24 8.50
C SER A 407 59.07 32.24 6.98
N LEU A 408 57.86 32.59 6.52
CA LEU A 408 57.53 32.68 5.09
C LEU A 408 58.08 33.95 4.44
N GLU A 409 58.06 35.07 5.14
CA GLU A 409 58.51 36.38 4.65
C GLU A 409 60.03 36.56 4.61
N SER A 410 60.80 35.73 5.33
CA SER A 410 62.26 35.90 5.40
C SER A 410 62.90 35.93 3.99
N GLN A 411 63.65 36.98 3.69
CA GLN A 411 64.24 37.23 2.36
C GLN A 411 65.48 36.37 2.05
N ALA A 412 65.73 35.29 2.81
CA ALA A 412 66.87 34.40 2.65
C ALA A 412 66.77 33.45 1.43
N ASP A 413 65.97 33.80 0.41
CA ASP A 413 65.62 32.95 -0.74
C ASP A 413 66.79 32.62 -1.68
N LYS A 414 67.99 33.17 -1.43
CA LYS A 414 69.19 32.89 -2.22
C LYS A 414 69.92 31.59 -1.82
N THR A 415 69.60 31.01 -0.67
CA THR A 415 70.26 29.77 -0.20
C THR A 415 69.36 28.55 -0.36
N THR A 416 69.92 27.45 -0.86
CA THR A 416 69.18 26.18 -1.07
C THR A 416 68.60 25.61 0.24
N ALA A 417 69.23 25.91 1.39
CA ALA A 417 68.75 25.50 2.71
C ALA A 417 67.47 26.25 3.13
N ALA A 418 67.41 27.57 2.89
CA ALA A 418 66.22 28.38 3.19
C ALA A 418 65.01 27.94 2.35
N VAL A 419 65.21 27.66 1.06
CA VAL A 419 64.15 27.14 0.16
C VAL A 419 63.62 25.79 0.65
N ARG A 420 64.51 24.87 1.07
CA ARG A 420 64.08 23.57 1.64
C ARG A 420 63.30 23.72 2.92
N SER A 421 63.71 24.63 3.81
CA SER A 421 62.99 24.91 5.06
C SER A 421 61.59 25.48 4.79
N LYS A 422 61.46 26.46 3.88
CA LYS A 422 60.15 26.99 3.44
C LYS A 422 59.25 25.92 2.83
N LEU A 423 59.80 25.05 1.97
CA LEU A 423 59.05 23.92 1.40
C LEU A 423 58.55 22.96 2.48
N ASN A 424 59.40 22.64 3.46
CA ASN A 424 59.02 21.76 4.56
C ASN A 424 57.91 22.39 5.44
N LEU A 425 58.00 23.69 5.70
CA LEU A 425 56.95 24.45 6.37
C LEU A 425 55.62 24.42 5.61
N LEU A 426 55.64 24.65 4.29
CA LEU A 426 54.43 24.58 3.46
C LEU A 426 53.86 23.16 3.38
N CYS A 427 54.70 22.13 3.44
CA CYS A 427 54.23 20.74 3.56
C CYS A 427 53.51 20.51 4.90
N TYR A 428 54.02 21.05 6.01
CA TYR A 428 53.32 21.02 7.30
C TYR A 428 51.99 21.79 7.23
N LEU A 429 51.96 22.99 6.63
CA LEU A 429 50.74 23.76 6.44
C LEU A 429 49.68 22.99 5.61
N CYS A 430 50.09 22.27 4.56
CA CYS A 430 49.16 21.40 3.81
C CYS A 430 48.51 20.32 4.68
N THR A 431 49.23 19.79 5.69
CA THR A 431 48.66 18.75 6.57
C THR A 431 47.62 19.30 7.54
N ILE A 432 47.85 20.49 8.09
CA ILE A 432 46.92 21.10 9.06
C ILE A 432 45.74 21.82 8.37
N ALA A 433 45.94 22.33 7.14
CA ALA A 433 44.90 22.96 6.33
C ALA A 433 43.82 21.97 5.83
N ALA A 434 44.05 20.66 5.95
CA ALA A 434 43.05 19.63 5.61
C ALA A 434 41.90 19.51 6.63
N HIS A 435 41.98 20.23 7.76
CA HIS A 435 41.02 20.16 8.85
C HIS A 435 40.20 21.45 8.96
N LYS A 436 38.87 21.32 9.10
CA LYS A 436 37.91 22.44 8.98
C LYS A 436 38.18 23.61 9.94
N ASP A 437 38.33 23.34 11.23
CA ASP A 437 38.51 24.40 12.24
C ASP A 437 39.83 25.16 12.02
N THR A 438 40.90 24.41 11.77
CA THR A 438 42.22 24.99 11.52
C THR A 438 42.23 25.79 10.22
N ALA A 439 41.66 25.27 9.14
CA ALA A 439 41.55 25.96 7.87
C ALA A 439 40.79 27.29 8.01
N THR A 440 39.68 27.27 8.74
CA THR A 440 38.84 28.45 9.01
C THR A 440 39.57 29.51 9.83
N ARG A 441 40.35 29.11 10.85
CA ARG A 441 41.17 30.07 11.61
C ARG A 441 42.34 30.62 10.80
N LEU A 442 42.98 29.80 9.97
CA LEU A 442 44.15 30.20 9.18
C LEU A 442 43.78 31.11 8.00
N ILE A 443 42.68 30.84 7.29
CA ILE A 443 42.25 31.65 6.14
C ILE A 443 41.81 33.06 6.58
N ASN A 444 41.17 33.18 7.75
CA ASN A 444 40.74 34.45 8.34
C ASN A 444 41.82 35.11 9.21
N SER A 445 43.10 34.89 8.89
CA SER A 445 44.25 35.43 9.62
C SER A 445 45.26 36.09 8.69
N GLU A 446 46.21 36.84 9.27
CA GLU A 446 47.33 37.49 8.55
C GLU A 446 48.18 36.52 7.71
N LEU A 447 48.10 35.20 7.95
CA LEU A 447 48.79 34.21 7.13
C LEU A 447 48.28 34.18 5.67
N PHE A 448 46.98 34.42 5.44
CA PHE A 448 46.39 34.33 4.11
C PHE A 448 46.90 35.43 3.14
N PRO A 449 46.94 36.72 3.53
CA PRO A 449 47.64 37.76 2.75
C PRO A 449 49.11 37.42 2.47
N VAL A 450 49.84 36.94 3.48
CA VAL A 450 51.27 36.59 3.34
C VAL A 450 51.46 35.48 2.30
N LEU A 451 50.66 34.41 2.38
CA LEU A 451 50.67 33.33 1.38
C LEU A 451 50.32 33.85 -0.02
N THR A 452 49.32 34.73 -0.14
CA THR A 452 48.94 35.34 -1.41
C THR A 452 50.08 36.16 -2.02
N GLN A 453 50.80 36.93 -1.19
CA GLN A 453 51.96 37.72 -1.62
C GLN A 453 53.14 36.85 -2.08
N GLN A 454 53.36 35.69 -1.45
CA GLN A 454 54.43 34.74 -1.83
C GLN A 454 54.28 34.21 -3.26
N LEU A 455 53.06 34.20 -3.82
CA LEU A 455 52.84 33.77 -5.21
C LEU A 455 53.48 34.72 -6.23
N ARG A 456 53.56 36.01 -5.89
CA ARG A 456 54.24 37.03 -6.69
C ARG A 456 55.75 37.05 -6.42
N LEU A 457 56.13 37.04 -5.14
CA LEU A 457 57.51 37.29 -4.71
C LEU A 457 58.46 36.09 -4.83
N ALA A 458 58.00 34.86 -4.64
CA ALA A 458 58.90 33.70 -4.58
C ALA A 458 59.53 33.43 -5.97
N PRO A 459 60.87 33.31 -6.09
CA PRO A 459 61.49 32.98 -7.37
C PRO A 459 61.38 31.48 -7.73
N ASN A 460 61.14 30.63 -6.73
CA ASN A 460 61.11 29.17 -6.90
C ASN A 460 59.67 28.67 -7.12
N TRP A 461 59.45 27.93 -8.21
CA TRP A 461 58.14 27.38 -8.57
C TRP A 461 57.63 26.28 -7.64
N ASP A 462 58.49 25.46 -7.04
CA ASP A 462 58.05 24.44 -6.07
C ASP A 462 57.43 25.10 -4.83
N VAL A 463 58.02 26.22 -4.39
CA VAL A 463 57.46 27.04 -3.31
C VAL A 463 56.10 27.60 -3.74
N LYS A 464 56.02 28.20 -4.95
CA LYS A 464 54.74 28.69 -5.48
C LYS A 464 53.68 27.59 -5.54
N PHE A 465 54.00 26.41 -6.09
CA PHE A 465 53.06 25.29 -6.17
C PHE A 465 52.55 24.85 -4.79
N LYS A 466 53.44 24.81 -3.80
CA LYS A 466 53.04 24.49 -2.43
C LYS A 466 52.18 25.58 -1.79
N VAL A 467 52.48 26.85 -2.03
CA VAL A 467 51.62 27.97 -1.59
C VAL A 467 50.25 27.89 -2.23
N MET A 468 50.17 27.66 -3.55
CA MET A 468 48.90 27.46 -4.27
C MET A 468 48.09 26.32 -3.64
N ARG A 469 48.75 25.20 -3.33
CA ARG A 469 48.10 24.05 -2.69
C ARG A 469 47.60 24.36 -1.28
N VAL A 470 48.37 25.08 -0.46
CA VAL A 470 47.93 25.51 0.88
C VAL A 470 46.69 26.41 0.76
N LEU A 471 46.72 27.42 -0.10
CA LEU A 471 45.57 28.32 -0.30
C LEU A 471 44.32 27.57 -0.77
N GLY A 472 44.48 26.60 -1.69
CA GLY A 472 43.38 25.75 -2.13
C GLY A 472 42.80 24.88 -1.02
N LEU A 473 43.65 24.27 -0.18
CA LEU A 473 43.20 23.45 0.95
C LEU A 473 42.51 24.30 2.04
N LEU A 474 43.05 25.50 2.31
CA LEU A 474 42.41 26.44 3.21
C LEU A 474 41.00 26.80 2.71
N ALA A 475 40.86 27.10 1.42
CA ALA A 475 39.57 27.42 0.82
C ALA A 475 38.61 26.23 0.84
N SER A 476 39.06 25.01 0.52
CA SER A 476 38.21 23.81 0.43
C SER A 476 37.68 23.33 1.79
N HIS A 477 38.37 23.62 2.89
CA HIS A 477 38.00 23.19 4.23
C HIS A 477 37.48 24.32 5.12
N CYS A 478 37.51 25.58 4.66
CA CYS A 478 36.95 26.71 5.38
C CYS A 478 35.43 26.58 5.53
N THR A 479 34.92 26.72 6.76
CA THR A 479 33.48 26.67 7.05
C THR A 479 32.83 28.06 7.11
N GLU A 480 33.60 29.09 7.47
CA GLU A 480 33.14 30.46 7.66
C GLU A 480 34.19 31.46 7.14
N LEU A 481 33.79 32.37 6.26
CA LEU A 481 34.65 33.41 5.71
C LEU A 481 34.29 34.78 6.30
N ARG A 482 35.24 35.44 6.96
CA ARG A 482 35.07 36.79 7.50
C ARG A 482 35.11 37.85 6.40
N GLU A 483 34.35 38.92 6.60
CA GLU A 483 34.23 40.01 5.61
C GLU A 483 35.55 40.72 5.35
N GLU A 484 36.41 40.84 6.36
CA GLU A 484 37.70 41.50 6.21
C GLU A 484 38.75 40.66 5.46
N THR A 485 38.48 39.36 5.24
CA THR A 485 39.45 38.45 4.62
C THR A 485 39.66 38.80 3.14
N PRO A 486 40.90 39.08 2.68
CA PRO A 486 41.17 39.62 1.34
C PRO A 486 41.20 38.54 0.25
N VAL A 487 40.14 37.72 0.16
CA VAL A 487 40.03 36.66 -0.87
C VAL A 487 39.99 37.22 -2.29
N THR A 488 39.47 38.43 -2.50
CA THR A 488 39.45 39.12 -3.80
C THR A 488 40.86 39.30 -4.36
N GLU A 489 41.83 39.65 -3.52
CA GLU A 489 43.23 39.82 -3.96
C GLU A 489 43.83 38.51 -4.44
N ALA A 490 43.54 37.40 -3.74
CA ALA A 490 43.97 36.07 -4.15
C ALA A 490 43.35 35.69 -5.50
N VAL A 491 42.05 35.91 -5.69
CA VAL A 491 41.34 35.64 -6.96
C VAL A 491 41.92 36.44 -8.12
N VAL A 492 42.18 37.74 -7.93
CA VAL A 492 42.83 38.61 -8.94
C VAL A 492 44.20 38.06 -9.31
N MET A 493 45.02 37.76 -8.31
CA MET A 493 46.36 37.23 -8.50
C MET A 493 46.34 35.91 -9.29
N PHE A 494 45.44 34.97 -8.96
CA PHE A 494 45.35 33.68 -9.64
C PHE A 494 44.94 33.89 -11.10
N THR A 495 44.00 34.79 -11.33
CA THR A 495 43.52 35.17 -12.66
C THR A 495 44.63 35.77 -13.52
N GLU A 496 45.44 36.67 -12.96
CA GLU A 496 46.60 37.27 -13.64
C GLU A 496 47.64 36.21 -14.01
N LEU A 497 48.03 35.35 -13.07
CA LEU A 497 49.01 34.29 -13.33
C LEU A 497 48.56 33.32 -14.42
N ILE A 498 47.27 32.95 -14.44
CA ILE A 498 46.73 32.09 -15.51
C ILE A 498 46.76 32.83 -16.85
N ARG A 499 46.40 34.13 -16.87
CA ARG A 499 46.41 34.95 -18.09
C ARG A 499 47.81 35.09 -18.68
N GLU A 500 48.80 35.41 -17.84
CA GLU A 500 50.21 35.55 -18.23
C GLU A 500 50.79 34.23 -18.76
N ASN A 501 50.34 33.10 -18.21
CA ASN A 501 50.86 31.78 -18.51
C ASN A 501 49.86 30.87 -19.27
N PHE A 502 48.92 31.46 -20.02
CA PHE A 502 47.76 30.74 -20.56
C PHE A 502 48.11 29.53 -21.45
N ARG A 503 49.24 29.60 -22.17
CA ARG A 503 49.73 28.51 -23.04
C ARG A 503 50.37 27.35 -22.27
N ASN A 504 50.64 27.50 -20.96
CA ASN A 504 51.29 26.49 -20.15
C ASN A 504 50.27 25.65 -19.38
N SER A 505 49.89 24.49 -19.94
CA SER A 505 48.88 23.63 -19.35
C SER A 505 49.25 23.10 -17.96
N LYS A 506 50.52 22.82 -17.68
CA LYS A 506 50.97 22.36 -16.34
C LYS A 506 50.75 23.43 -15.27
N LEU A 507 50.97 24.70 -15.61
CA LEU A 507 50.68 25.80 -14.68
C LEU A 507 49.17 25.97 -14.49
N LYS A 508 48.37 25.87 -15.56
CA LYS A 508 46.90 25.87 -15.45
C LYS A 508 46.40 24.78 -14.51
N GLN A 509 46.94 23.56 -14.62
CA GLN A 509 46.58 22.43 -13.76
C GLN A 509 46.83 22.69 -12.26
N CYS A 510 47.75 23.59 -11.92
CA CYS A 510 48.06 23.94 -10.52
C CYS A 510 47.32 25.19 -10.04
N LEU A 511 47.03 26.14 -10.94
CA LEU A 511 46.40 27.43 -10.63
C LEU A 511 44.87 27.34 -10.60
N LEU A 512 44.25 26.52 -11.45
CA LEU A 512 42.80 26.41 -11.56
C LEU A 512 42.13 25.83 -10.32
N PRO A 513 42.63 24.73 -9.72
CA PRO A 513 42.00 24.15 -8.54
C PRO A 513 41.87 25.11 -7.34
N PRO A 514 42.91 25.83 -6.87
CA PRO A 514 42.77 26.74 -5.74
C PRO A 514 41.91 27.96 -6.07
N LEU A 515 41.95 28.49 -7.30
CA LEU A 515 41.02 29.52 -7.75
C LEU A 515 39.57 29.03 -7.67
N GLY A 516 39.33 27.77 -8.04
CA GLY A 516 38.03 27.14 -8.01
C GLY A 516 37.46 26.97 -6.61
N GLU A 517 38.28 26.51 -5.67
CA GLU A 517 37.88 26.40 -4.26
C GLU A 517 37.56 27.76 -3.66
N LEU A 518 38.34 28.81 -3.99
CA LEU A 518 38.06 30.16 -3.53
C LEU A 518 36.74 30.70 -4.08
N LEU A 519 36.47 30.53 -5.39
CA LEU A 519 35.20 30.96 -5.98
C LEU A 519 34.02 30.20 -5.38
N TYR A 520 34.17 28.90 -5.13
CA TYR A 520 33.13 28.09 -4.49
C TYR A 520 32.89 28.51 -3.04
N LEU A 521 33.96 28.79 -2.28
CA LEU A 521 33.86 29.30 -0.92
C LEU A 521 33.12 30.64 -0.90
N ILE A 522 33.51 31.60 -1.75
CA ILE A 522 32.83 32.91 -1.86
C ILE A 522 31.34 32.72 -2.16
N ALA A 523 31.00 31.88 -3.15
CA ALA A 523 29.61 31.64 -3.54
C ALA A 523 28.80 30.98 -2.41
N THR A 524 29.38 30.03 -1.66
CA THR A 524 28.71 29.34 -0.55
C THR A 524 28.52 30.26 0.67
N GLN A 525 29.44 31.20 0.89
CA GLN A 525 29.37 32.14 2.02
C GLN A 525 28.41 33.29 1.72
N GLU A 526 28.28 33.71 0.46
CA GLU A 526 27.27 34.68 0.04
C GLU A 526 25.85 34.15 0.21
N GLU A 527 25.58 32.90 -0.18
CA GLU A 527 24.24 32.28 -0.05
C GLU A 527 23.71 32.29 1.39
N LYS A 528 24.60 32.31 2.40
CA LYS A 528 24.24 32.37 3.82
C LYS A 528 23.94 33.78 4.33
N LYS A 529 24.16 34.84 3.54
CA LYS A 529 24.03 36.24 3.96
C LYS A 529 22.80 36.91 3.36
N GLU A 530 22.22 37.84 4.12
CA GLU A 530 21.00 38.57 3.73
C GLU A 530 21.22 39.56 2.56
N ASN A 531 22.46 40.05 2.36
CA ASN A 531 22.80 41.03 1.31
C ASN A 531 23.74 40.42 0.24
N PRO A 532 23.19 39.75 -0.80
CA PRO A 532 23.98 39.19 -1.89
C PRO A 532 24.55 40.31 -2.79
N GLY A 533 25.85 40.26 -3.11
CA GLY A 533 26.49 41.10 -4.13
C GLY A 533 27.45 42.19 -3.68
N GLU A 534 27.55 42.54 -2.39
CA GLU A 534 28.43 43.63 -1.92
C GLU A 534 29.78 43.16 -1.34
N LEU A 535 29.90 41.88 -0.97
CA LEU A 535 31.06 41.32 -0.26
C LEU A 535 31.90 40.40 -1.16
N TRP A 536 33.23 40.61 -1.20
CA TRP A 536 34.24 39.83 -1.96
C TRP A 536 34.10 39.83 -3.49
N VAL A 537 34.32 41.00 -4.11
CA VAL A 537 34.26 41.19 -5.57
C VAL A 537 35.12 40.17 -6.34
N VAL A 538 34.53 39.52 -7.34
CA VAL A 538 35.22 38.64 -8.30
C VAL A 538 35.38 39.36 -9.64
N PRO A 539 36.61 39.50 -10.20
CA PRO A 539 36.81 40.22 -11.45
C PRO A 539 36.23 39.46 -12.65
N ALA A 540 35.55 40.17 -13.57
CA ALA A 540 35.03 39.60 -14.83
C ALA A 540 36.11 38.87 -15.68
N ALA A 541 37.37 39.31 -15.51
CA ALA A 541 38.55 38.66 -16.06
C ALA A 541 38.68 37.18 -15.67
N ALA A 542 38.28 36.80 -14.44
CA ALA A 542 38.34 35.43 -13.95
C ALA A 542 37.43 34.53 -14.79
N TYR A 543 36.15 34.86 -14.88
CA TYR A 543 35.18 34.13 -15.71
C TYR A 543 35.62 34.05 -17.18
N THR A 544 36.14 35.14 -17.75
CA THR A 544 36.63 35.15 -19.14
C THR A 544 37.77 34.14 -19.36
N VAL A 545 38.71 34.04 -18.41
CA VAL A 545 39.82 33.06 -18.48
C VAL A 545 39.30 31.64 -18.36
N LEU A 546 38.37 31.39 -17.42
CA LEU A 546 37.77 30.07 -17.23
C LEU A 546 36.97 29.61 -18.46
N MET A 547 36.16 30.50 -19.05
CA MET A 547 35.43 30.21 -20.29
C MET A 547 36.37 29.88 -21.46
N ARG A 548 37.55 30.53 -21.53
CA ARG A 548 38.57 30.18 -22.54
C ARG A 548 39.18 28.80 -22.30
N CYS A 549 39.32 28.39 -21.05
CA CYS A 549 39.82 27.07 -20.66
C CYS A 549 38.81 25.92 -20.85
N LEU A 550 37.55 26.21 -21.23
CA LEU A 550 36.53 25.22 -21.60
C LEU A 550 36.42 24.98 -23.11
N ARG A 551 37.12 25.77 -23.94
CA ARG A 551 37.00 25.72 -25.40
C ARG A 551 37.62 24.45 -25.98
N GLU A 552 37.17 24.09 -27.18
CA GLU A 552 37.80 23.06 -28.00
C GLU A 552 39.29 23.35 -28.21
N GLY A 553 40.12 22.31 -28.14
CA GLY A 553 41.58 22.39 -28.30
C GLY A 553 42.38 22.50 -27.00
N GLU A 554 41.74 22.69 -25.85
CA GLU A 554 42.39 22.63 -24.53
C GLU A 554 42.61 21.18 -24.03
N GLU A 555 43.56 21.01 -23.11
CA GLU A 555 43.86 19.70 -22.52
C GLU A 555 42.66 19.19 -21.70
N LEU A 556 42.32 17.89 -21.84
CA LEU A 556 41.15 17.30 -21.17
C LEU A 556 41.17 17.48 -19.65
N VAL A 557 42.34 17.44 -19.01
CA VAL A 557 42.49 17.66 -17.57
C VAL A 557 42.12 19.09 -17.19
N VAL A 558 42.51 20.08 -18.00
CA VAL A 558 42.18 21.50 -17.80
C VAL A 558 40.68 21.71 -17.99
N ASN A 559 40.10 21.16 -19.07
CA ASN A 559 38.66 21.18 -19.31
C ASN A 559 37.89 20.58 -18.11
N HIS A 560 38.39 19.48 -17.54
CA HIS A 560 37.75 18.81 -16.41
C HIS A 560 37.83 19.62 -15.12
N MET A 561 38.97 20.25 -14.83
CA MET A 561 39.08 21.17 -13.70
C MET A 561 38.06 22.30 -13.81
N VAL A 562 37.96 22.95 -14.97
CA VAL A 562 37.02 24.07 -15.13
C VAL A 562 35.57 23.61 -15.14
N CYS A 563 35.25 22.47 -15.76
CA CYS A 563 33.91 21.87 -15.63
C CYS A 563 33.55 21.67 -14.16
N LYS A 564 34.51 21.17 -13.36
CA LYS A 564 34.28 20.94 -11.94
C LYS A 564 34.16 22.24 -11.13
N MET A 565 34.88 23.28 -11.52
CA MET A 565 34.71 24.63 -10.96
C MET A 565 33.31 25.16 -11.22
N VAL A 566 32.85 25.10 -12.48
CA VAL A 566 31.50 25.54 -12.86
C VAL A 566 30.44 24.73 -12.10
N GLU A 567 30.62 23.42 -12.03
CA GLU A 567 29.77 22.53 -11.25
C GLU A 567 29.69 22.98 -9.78
N ASN A 568 30.81 23.16 -9.10
CA ASN A 568 30.79 23.52 -7.69
C ASN A 568 30.24 24.95 -7.46
N VAL A 569 30.73 25.96 -8.19
CA VAL A 569 30.34 27.37 -8.00
C VAL A 569 28.86 27.62 -8.33
N CYS A 570 28.27 26.86 -9.25
CA CYS A 570 26.83 26.95 -9.57
C CYS A 570 25.94 26.08 -8.66
N THR A 571 26.50 25.41 -7.64
CA THR A 571 25.74 24.64 -6.65
C THR A 571 25.02 25.49 -5.61
N PRO A 572 25.58 26.58 -5.06
CA PRO A 572 24.82 27.56 -4.29
C PRO A 572 24.00 28.49 -5.20
N ALA A 573 22.89 29.04 -4.70
CA ALA A 573 22.08 30.07 -5.37
C ALA A 573 22.70 31.48 -5.19
N SER A 574 23.94 31.64 -5.65
CA SER A 574 24.76 32.84 -5.46
C SER A 574 24.81 33.76 -6.69
N HIS A 575 24.98 35.07 -6.47
CA HIS A 575 25.19 36.05 -7.54
C HIS A 575 26.48 35.75 -8.32
N TYR A 576 27.51 35.19 -7.68
CA TYR A 576 28.77 34.81 -8.33
C TYR A 576 28.63 33.71 -9.38
N ALA A 577 27.56 32.91 -9.33
CA ALA A 577 27.28 31.92 -10.37
C ALA A 577 26.83 32.56 -11.69
N GLN A 578 26.26 33.77 -11.67
CA GLN A 578 25.84 34.52 -12.86
C GLN A 578 26.99 34.79 -13.83
N GLY A 579 28.22 34.90 -13.32
CA GLY A 579 29.42 35.12 -14.16
C GLY A 579 29.70 33.98 -15.16
N PHE A 580 29.16 32.77 -14.94
CA PHE A 580 29.27 31.65 -15.88
C PHE A 580 28.10 31.56 -16.88
N ILE A 581 26.97 32.23 -16.61
CA ILE A 581 25.76 32.12 -17.40
C ILE A 581 25.90 32.97 -18.67
N THR A 582 26.31 32.33 -19.75
CA THR A 582 26.50 32.95 -21.07
C THR A 582 25.74 32.16 -22.13
N GLY A 583 25.45 32.74 -23.30
CA GLY A 583 24.80 32.01 -24.39
C GLY A 583 25.63 30.85 -24.98
N GLU A 584 26.93 30.76 -24.63
CA GLU A 584 27.85 29.75 -25.16
C GLU A 584 28.16 28.62 -24.17
N ILE A 585 27.96 28.82 -22.85
CA ILE A 585 28.36 27.83 -21.83
C ILE A 585 27.65 26.49 -22.02
N GLY A 586 26.35 26.51 -22.34
CA GLY A 586 25.57 25.29 -22.57
C GLY A 586 26.17 24.43 -23.70
N PRO A 587 26.29 24.98 -24.93
CA PRO A 587 26.90 24.29 -26.05
C PRO A 587 28.34 23.83 -25.80
N MET A 588 29.16 24.61 -25.07
CA MET A 588 30.53 24.21 -24.72
C MET A 588 30.56 22.98 -23.80
N LEU A 589 29.75 22.97 -22.73
CA LEU A 589 29.66 21.83 -21.82
C LEU A 589 29.08 20.59 -22.53
N TRP A 590 28.10 20.78 -23.41
CA TRP A 590 27.56 19.69 -24.22
C TRP A 590 28.59 19.09 -25.20
N TYR A 591 29.42 19.94 -25.82
CA TYR A 591 30.52 19.49 -26.66
C TYR A 591 31.49 18.59 -25.88
N LEU A 592 31.92 19.02 -24.68
CA LEU A 592 32.82 18.22 -23.83
C LEU A 592 32.19 16.89 -23.40
N PHE A 593 30.88 16.85 -23.15
CA PHE A 593 30.15 15.62 -22.86
C PHE A 593 30.15 14.62 -24.03
N THR A 594 30.00 15.11 -25.25
CA THR A 594 29.86 14.26 -26.45
C THR A 594 31.19 13.86 -27.07
N HIS A 595 32.22 14.70 -26.96
CA HIS A 595 33.50 14.54 -27.67
C HIS A 595 34.66 14.11 -26.76
N SER A 596 34.46 14.03 -25.45
CA SER A 596 35.46 13.49 -24.52
C SER A 596 35.42 11.96 -24.47
N SER A 597 36.60 11.33 -24.38
CA SER A 597 36.75 9.90 -24.09
C SER A 597 36.79 9.58 -22.59
N VAL A 598 36.79 10.59 -21.72
CA VAL A 598 36.94 10.43 -20.26
C VAL A 598 35.58 10.53 -19.59
N ASP A 599 35.04 9.40 -19.10
CA ASP A 599 33.70 9.35 -18.51
C ASP A 599 33.49 10.29 -17.31
N SER A 600 34.52 10.48 -16.46
CA SER A 600 34.44 11.40 -15.33
C SER A 600 34.27 12.87 -15.77
N LEU A 601 34.92 13.27 -16.87
CA LEU A 601 34.73 14.58 -17.49
C LEU A 601 33.34 14.69 -18.11
N ARG A 602 32.89 13.67 -18.85
CA ARG A 602 31.54 13.65 -19.45
C ARG A 602 30.44 13.84 -18.42
N VAL A 603 30.54 13.14 -17.28
CA VAL A 603 29.61 13.32 -16.15
C VAL A 603 29.71 14.72 -15.56
N SER A 604 30.93 15.24 -15.32
CA SER A 604 31.12 16.57 -14.72
C SER A 604 30.59 17.69 -15.64
N ALA A 605 30.74 17.55 -16.96
CA ALA A 605 30.25 18.52 -17.93
C ALA A 605 28.71 18.61 -17.94
N ILE A 606 28.02 17.47 -17.93
CA ILE A 606 26.56 17.43 -17.81
C ILE A 606 26.09 17.86 -16.41
N SER A 607 26.87 17.56 -15.37
CA SER A 607 26.60 17.98 -13.98
C SER A 607 26.69 19.50 -13.80
N ALA A 608 27.68 20.12 -14.43
CA ALA A 608 27.81 21.57 -14.52
C ALA A 608 26.64 22.19 -15.30
N LEU A 609 26.28 21.61 -16.45
CA LEU A 609 25.14 22.09 -17.24
C LEU A 609 23.82 22.00 -16.47
N CYS A 610 23.61 20.92 -15.71
CA CYS A 610 22.44 20.72 -14.87
C CYS A 610 22.29 21.80 -13.79
N ARG A 611 23.40 22.20 -13.15
CA ARG A 611 23.41 23.26 -12.13
C ARG A 611 23.21 24.65 -12.73
N ILE A 612 23.82 24.94 -13.88
CA ILE A 612 23.56 26.19 -14.62
C ILE A 612 22.07 26.27 -14.99
N THR A 613 21.48 25.15 -15.43
CA THR A 613 20.06 25.08 -15.80
C THR A 613 19.13 25.43 -14.64
N ARG A 614 19.54 25.16 -13.39
CA ARG A 614 18.82 25.56 -12.18
C ARG A 614 18.73 27.07 -12.02
N LEU A 615 19.83 27.76 -12.35
CA LEU A 615 19.95 29.21 -12.24
C LEU A 615 19.35 29.92 -13.45
N SER A 616 19.46 29.30 -14.64
CA SER A 616 18.92 29.83 -15.88
C SER A 616 18.61 28.71 -16.88
N ALA A 617 17.31 28.45 -17.08
CA ALA A 617 16.84 27.46 -18.04
C ALA A 617 17.26 27.74 -19.50
N SER A 618 17.62 28.99 -19.82
CA SER A 618 18.09 29.38 -21.16
C SER A 618 19.40 28.67 -21.57
N ALA A 619 20.20 28.24 -20.59
CA ALA A 619 21.43 27.50 -20.87
C ALA A 619 21.14 26.14 -21.52
N PHE A 620 20.21 25.36 -20.98
CA PHE A 620 19.81 24.08 -21.59
C PHE A 620 19.01 24.30 -22.89
N HIS A 621 18.18 25.33 -22.94
CA HIS A 621 17.50 25.72 -24.17
C HIS A 621 18.47 25.97 -25.33
N SER A 622 19.57 26.70 -25.08
CA SER A 622 20.60 26.96 -26.10
C SER A 622 21.29 25.69 -26.62
N VAL A 623 21.33 24.62 -25.80
CA VAL A 623 21.81 23.30 -26.22
C VAL A 623 20.80 22.62 -27.14
N ILE A 624 19.51 22.67 -26.79
CA ILE A 624 18.44 22.13 -27.64
C ILE A 624 18.43 22.83 -29.01
N ASP A 625 18.57 24.16 -29.05
CA ASP A 625 18.59 24.93 -30.30
C ASP A 625 19.79 24.59 -31.20
N LYS A 626 20.99 24.41 -30.61
CA LYS A 626 22.21 24.15 -31.39
C LYS A 626 22.41 22.69 -31.77
N VAL A 627 22.05 21.76 -30.89
CA VAL A 627 22.35 20.32 -31.04
C VAL A 627 21.13 19.57 -31.59
N GLY A 628 19.93 20.02 -31.27
CA GLY A 628 18.68 19.35 -31.61
C GLY A 628 18.22 18.33 -30.58
N LEU A 629 16.90 18.28 -30.36
CA LEU A 629 16.24 17.36 -29.43
C LEU A 629 16.56 15.86 -29.68
N PRO A 630 16.64 15.34 -30.93
CA PRO A 630 16.91 13.91 -31.16
C PRO A 630 18.24 13.41 -30.59
N ALA A 631 19.29 14.23 -30.66
CA ALA A 631 20.61 13.88 -30.13
C ALA A 631 20.64 13.84 -28.59
N ILE A 632 19.88 14.76 -27.95
CA ILE A 632 19.71 14.79 -26.50
C ILE A 632 18.93 13.56 -26.03
N LEU A 633 17.85 13.20 -26.73
CA LEU A 633 17.05 12.01 -26.43
C LEU A 633 17.82 10.71 -26.66
N ALA A 634 18.67 10.64 -27.68
CA ALA A 634 19.58 9.51 -27.88
C ALA A 634 20.51 9.32 -26.67
N SER A 635 21.04 10.43 -26.13
CA SER A 635 21.91 10.44 -24.94
C SER A 635 21.17 10.06 -23.66
N LEU A 636 19.86 10.35 -23.56
CA LEU A 636 19.03 9.89 -22.45
C LEU A 636 18.86 8.37 -22.44
N VAL A 637 18.70 7.74 -23.62
CA VAL A 637 18.48 6.28 -23.70
C VAL A 637 19.78 5.48 -23.56
N SER A 638 20.87 5.95 -24.17
CA SER A 638 22.16 5.22 -24.19
C SER A 638 23.17 5.70 -23.14
N GLY A 639 22.84 6.75 -22.39
CA GLY A 639 23.73 7.37 -21.40
C GLY A 639 23.94 6.54 -20.14
N ILE A 640 25.04 6.83 -19.44
CA ILE A 640 25.34 6.29 -18.11
C ILE A 640 24.29 6.85 -17.12
N SER A 641 23.95 6.10 -16.07
CA SER A 641 22.91 6.45 -15.08
C SER A 641 22.96 7.90 -14.59
N ARG A 642 24.15 8.40 -14.24
CA ARG A 642 24.35 9.80 -13.80
C ARG A 642 24.04 10.83 -14.88
N VAL A 643 24.33 10.54 -16.14
CA VAL A 643 23.99 11.41 -17.28
C VAL A 643 22.48 11.41 -17.49
N GLN A 644 21.83 10.25 -17.45
CA GLN A 644 20.38 10.13 -17.58
C GLN A 644 19.64 10.95 -16.52
N GLN A 645 20.07 10.81 -15.25
CA GLN A 645 19.53 11.57 -14.13
C GLN A 645 19.58 13.08 -14.39
N HIS A 646 20.74 13.58 -14.78
CA HIS A 646 20.95 15.01 -15.01
C HIS A 646 20.17 15.53 -16.22
N ILE A 647 20.06 14.75 -17.30
CA ILE A 647 19.23 15.12 -18.47
C ILE A 647 17.75 15.22 -18.06
N LEU A 648 17.22 14.25 -17.31
CA LEU A 648 15.84 14.31 -16.80
C LEU A 648 15.62 15.52 -15.88
N THR A 649 16.62 15.83 -15.05
CA THR A 649 16.60 17.02 -14.16
C THR A 649 16.52 18.31 -14.96
N MET A 650 17.35 18.45 -16.01
CA MET A 650 17.34 19.63 -16.87
C MET A 650 16.03 19.79 -17.64
N PHE A 651 15.45 18.69 -18.13
CA PHE A 651 14.10 18.72 -18.72
C PHE A 651 13.07 19.18 -17.68
N SER A 652 13.11 18.64 -16.46
CA SER A 652 12.15 19.00 -15.41
C SER A 652 12.30 20.46 -14.94
N ALA A 653 13.53 20.94 -14.77
CA ALA A 653 13.83 22.33 -14.42
C ALA A 653 13.36 23.31 -15.50
N MET A 654 13.62 22.97 -16.78
CA MET A 654 13.16 23.76 -17.90
C MET A 654 11.62 23.80 -17.97
N LEU A 655 10.94 22.66 -17.77
CA LEU A 655 9.47 22.57 -17.71
C LEU A 655 8.88 23.39 -16.54
N ALA A 656 9.58 23.45 -15.40
CA ALA A 656 9.15 24.23 -14.24
C ALA A 656 9.36 25.75 -14.39
N SER A 657 10.21 26.20 -15.31
CA SER A 657 10.61 27.61 -15.42
C SER A 657 9.62 28.52 -16.17
N GLY A 658 8.48 27.99 -16.64
CA GLY A 658 7.38 28.79 -17.21
C GLY A 658 7.69 29.51 -18.55
N ALA A 659 8.72 29.12 -19.31
CA ALA A 659 9.04 29.75 -20.60
C ALA A 659 8.08 29.28 -21.73
N HIS A 660 6.87 29.84 -21.76
CA HIS A 660 5.67 29.28 -22.40
C HIS A 660 5.71 29.00 -23.92
N ALA A 661 6.50 29.70 -24.75
CA ALA A 661 6.30 29.65 -26.21
C ALA A 661 7.01 28.47 -26.92
N GLN A 662 8.23 28.09 -26.51
CA GLN A 662 8.99 26.99 -27.13
C GLN A 662 8.79 25.66 -26.39
N LEU A 663 8.56 25.70 -25.07
CA LEU A 663 8.26 24.51 -24.27
C LEU A 663 6.99 23.77 -24.71
N HIS A 664 5.99 24.50 -25.20
CA HIS A 664 4.74 23.90 -25.65
C HIS A 664 4.95 22.93 -26.82
N ARG A 665 5.95 23.15 -27.69
CA ARG A 665 6.28 22.21 -28.77
C ARG A 665 6.89 20.92 -28.23
N LEU A 666 7.78 21.02 -27.24
CA LEU A 666 8.44 19.84 -26.65
C LEU A 666 7.43 18.87 -26.04
N VAL A 667 6.46 19.40 -25.29
CA VAL A 667 5.41 18.60 -24.64
C VAL A 667 4.45 17.95 -25.65
N GLN A 668 4.42 18.43 -26.90
CA GLN A 668 3.64 17.84 -27.98
C GLN A 668 4.36 16.73 -28.75
N GLU A 669 5.68 16.59 -28.59
CA GLU A 669 6.47 15.60 -29.32
C GLU A 669 6.26 14.18 -28.76
N ARG A 670 5.69 13.29 -29.59
CA ARG A 670 5.43 11.90 -29.19
C ARG A 670 6.71 11.13 -28.89
N ASP A 671 7.77 11.35 -29.67
CA ASP A 671 9.07 10.68 -29.43
C ASP A 671 9.66 11.10 -28.08
N PHE A 672 9.52 12.37 -27.68
CA PHE A 672 9.93 12.84 -26.35
C PHE A 672 9.27 12.01 -25.23
N VAL A 673 7.94 11.91 -25.24
CA VAL A 673 7.19 11.14 -24.23
C VAL A 673 7.59 9.66 -24.22
N VAL A 674 7.71 9.02 -25.38
CA VAL A 674 8.09 7.60 -25.48
C VAL A 674 9.51 7.35 -24.93
N LYS A 675 10.45 8.26 -25.16
CA LYS A 675 11.82 8.16 -24.63
C LYS A 675 11.87 8.35 -23.11
N ILE A 676 11.04 9.26 -22.56
CA ILE A 676 10.88 9.41 -21.11
C ILE A 676 10.24 8.16 -20.49
N MET A 677 9.19 7.60 -21.14
CA MET A 677 8.57 6.34 -20.73
C MET A 677 9.59 5.19 -20.66
N ARG A 678 10.52 5.12 -21.61
CA ARG A 678 11.61 4.12 -21.58
C ARG A 678 12.56 4.29 -20.39
N SER A 679 12.73 5.50 -19.86
CA SER A 679 13.53 5.74 -18.65
C SER A 679 12.91 5.10 -17.39
N LEU A 680 11.62 4.75 -17.41
CA LEU A 680 10.96 3.99 -16.34
C LEU A 680 11.45 2.54 -16.25
N GLU A 681 12.19 2.03 -17.24
CA GLU A 681 12.84 0.71 -17.18
C GLU A 681 14.16 0.73 -16.41
N SER A 682 14.64 1.91 -15.99
CA SER A 682 15.92 2.06 -15.31
C SER A 682 15.97 1.33 -13.96
N PRO A 683 17.09 0.68 -13.60
CA PRO A 683 17.26 0.07 -12.27
C PRO A 683 17.32 1.11 -11.15
N SER A 684 17.65 2.37 -11.44
CA SER A 684 17.76 3.45 -10.44
C SER A 684 16.39 4.05 -10.10
N SER A 685 15.98 3.98 -8.83
CA SER A 685 14.75 4.60 -8.32
C SER A 685 14.71 6.11 -8.59
N VAL A 686 15.84 6.81 -8.46
CA VAL A 686 15.94 8.26 -8.73
C VAL A 686 15.67 8.60 -10.19
N ILE A 687 16.17 7.79 -11.13
CA ILE A 687 15.93 8.00 -12.57
C ILE A 687 14.45 7.79 -12.89
N ARG A 688 13.84 6.73 -12.34
CA ARG A 688 12.41 6.47 -12.51
C ARG A 688 11.56 7.59 -11.91
N ALA A 689 11.90 8.05 -10.70
CA ALA A 689 11.22 9.16 -10.04
C ALA A 689 11.26 10.46 -10.85
N LYS A 690 12.43 10.81 -11.41
CA LYS A 690 12.57 11.99 -12.28
C LYS A 690 11.83 11.83 -13.61
N ALA A 691 11.80 10.64 -14.18
CA ALA A 691 10.99 10.37 -15.36
C ALA A 691 9.50 10.53 -15.06
N PHE A 692 8.99 10.05 -13.92
CA PHE A 692 7.61 10.31 -13.48
C PHE A 692 7.34 11.81 -13.28
N LEU A 693 8.27 12.56 -12.70
CA LEU A 693 8.13 14.02 -12.52
C LEU A 693 8.04 14.77 -13.86
N VAL A 694 8.88 14.41 -14.84
CA VAL A 694 8.81 14.97 -16.20
C VAL A 694 7.47 14.60 -16.86
N LEU A 695 7.00 13.36 -16.71
CA LEU A 695 5.69 12.94 -17.22
C LEU A 695 4.54 13.71 -16.56
N LEU A 696 4.59 13.94 -15.25
CA LEU A 696 3.63 14.77 -14.55
C LEU A 696 3.56 16.18 -15.15
N GLN A 697 4.71 16.84 -15.37
CA GLN A 697 4.76 18.18 -15.97
C GLN A 697 4.23 18.20 -17.42
N VAL A 698 4.54 17.17 -18.22
CA VAL A 698 3.99 16.97 -19.57
C VAL A 698 2.47 16.87 -19.51
N LEU A 699 1.93 16.07 -18.58
CA LEU A 699 0.48 15.87 -18.42
C LEU A 699 -0.24 17.08 -17.82
N CYS A 700 0.43 17.90 -17.02
CA CYS A 700 -0.11 19.18 -16.54
C CYS A 700 -0.29 20.18 -17.70
N SER A 701 0.57 20.09 -18.71
CA SER A 701 0.56 21.01 -19.85
C SER A 701 -0.26 20.50 -21.04
N ASN A 702 -0.31 19.18 -21.25
CA ASN A 702 -1.04 18.55 -22.35
C ASN A 702 -1.65 17.21 -21.93
N ARG A 703 -2.95 17.25 -21.61
CA ARG A 703 -3.73 16.07 -21.19
C ARG A 703 -3.81 14.98 -22.27
N ASP A 704 -3.76 15.33 -23.56
CA ASP A 704 -3.88 14.35 -24.65
C ASP A 704 -2.73 13.33 -24.66
N MET A 705 -1.59 13.67 -24.04
CA MET A 705 -0.47 12.74 -23.89
C MET A 705 -0.74 11.62 -22.90
N LEU A 706 -1.78 11.74 -22.06
CA LEU A 706 -2.16 10.67 -21.12
C LEU A 706 -2.50 9.38 -21.84
N LEU A 707 -3.23 9.46 -22.97
CA LEU A 707 -3.54 8.30 -23.80
C LEU A 707 -2.27 7.61 -24.32
N LEU A 708 -1.29 8.39 -24.78
CA LEU A 708 -0.01 7.85 -25.25
C LEU A 708 0.75 7.16 -24.10
N CYS A 709 0.76 7.76 -22.91
CA CYS A 709 1.39 7.19 -21.73
C CYS A 709 0.73 5.87 -21.29
N CYS A 710 -0.61 5.83 -21.22
CA CYS A 710 -1.36 4.62 -20.88
C CYS A 710 -1.12 3.49 -21.89
N ASN A 711 -1.17 3.79 -23.19
CA ASN A 711 -0.84 2.82 -24.25
C ASN A 711 0.61 2.34 -24.19
N SER A 712 1.50 3.16 -23.61
CA SER A 712 2.91 2.82 -23.34
C SER A 712 3.13 2.21 -21.95
N ARG A 713 2.08 1.62 -21.35
CA ARG A 713 2.12 0.89 -20.06
C ARG A 713 2.41 1.73 -18.82
N LEU A 714 2.08 3.03 -18.82
CA LEU A 714 2.28 3.91 -17.65
C LEU A 714 1.68 3.33 -16.36
N VAL A 715 0.44 2.84 -16.42
CA VAL A 715 -0.27 2.28 -15.25
C VAL A 715 0.48 1.09 -14.65
N MET A 716 1.05 0.21 -15.48
CA MET A 716 1.85 -0.93 -15.02
C MET A 716 3.14 -0.47 -14.32
N TYR A 717 3.82 0.57 -14.83
CA TYR A 717 5.02 1.10 -14.16
C TYR A 717 4.69 1.76 -12.83
N ILE A 718 3.57 2.50 -12.75
CA ILE A 718 3.06 3.06 -11.49
C ILE A 718 2.77 1.93 -10.49
N GLU A 719 2.12 0.84 -10.94
CA GLU A 719 1.85 -0.33 -10.09
C GLU A 719 3.09 -1.03 -9.58
N ARG A 720 4.07 -1.23 -10.46
CA ARG A 720 5.35 -1.82 -10.08
C ARG A 720 6.05 -0.98 -9.02
N ASP A 721 6.17 0.33 -9.27
CA ASP A 721 6.99 1.20 -8.43
C ASP A 721 6.29 1.65 -7.15
N ILE A 722 4.95 1.79 -7.12
CA ILE A 722 4.25 2.06 -5.85
C ILE A 722 4.39 0.89 -4.88
N ARG A 723 4.32 -0.36 -5.39
CA ARG A 723 4.47 -1.57 -4.56
C ARG A 723 5.87 -1.68 -3.97
N GLN A 724 6.87 -1.19 -4.70
CA GLN A 724 8.26 -1.10 -4.25
C GLN A 724 8.51 0.10 -3.33
N ALA A 725 7.76 1.19 -3.51
CA ALA A 725 7.85 2.40 -2.70
C ALA A 725 7.04 2.31 -1.40
N THR A 726 6.04 1.42 -1.30
CA THR A 726 5.39 1.09 -0.02
C THR A 726 6.43 0.52 0.95
N PRO A 727 6.49 0.99 2.20
CA PRO A 727 7.57 0.66 3.13
C PRO A 727 7.57 -0.84 3.50
N GLY A 728 8.37 -1.59 2.75
CA GLY A 728 9.01 -2.83 3.18
C GLY A 728 10.47 -2.51 3.47
N LYS A 729 10.96 -2.97 4.62
CA LYS A 729 12.31 -2.75 5.18
C LYS A 729 13.43 -2.53 4.14
N GLU A 730 14.28 -1.51 4.39
CA GLU A 730 15.70 -1.34 3.97
C GLU A 730 16.12 -0.29 2.92
N LEU A 731 15.27 0.56 2.33
CA LEU A 731 15.76 1.71 1.52
C LEU A 731 14.92 2.98 1.74
N GLN A 732 15.25 3.80 2.74
CA GLN A 732 14.36 4.89 3.18
C GLN A 732 14.43 6.18 2.35
N SER A 733 15.60 6.71 1.94
CA SER A 733 15.62 8.04 1.28
C SER A 733 15.28 8.04 -0.23
N SER A 734 15.78 7.08 -1.02
CA SER A 734 15.51 7.08 -2.47
C SER A 734 14.11 6.64 -2.83
N ASN A 735 13.48 5.83 -1.97
CA ASN A 735 12.10 5.39 -2.17
C ASN A 735 11.10 6.45 -1.73
N GLU A 736 11.45 7.31 -0.77
CA GLU A 736 10.63 8.46 -0.40
C GLU A 736 10.48 9.44 -1.56
N TYR A 737 11.59 9.82 -2.21
CA TYR A 737 11.54 10.70 -3.40
C TYR A 737 10.69 10.09 -4.54
N LEU A 738 10.86 8.80 -4.81
CA LEU A 738 10.05 8.08 -5.80
C LEU A 738 8.57 8.06 -5.41
N SER A 739 8.26 7.80 -4.14
CA SER A 739 6.90 7.82 -3.59
C SER A 739 6.26 9.20 -3.79
N LYS A 740 6.93 10.30 -3.41
CA LYS A 740 6.43 11.68 -3.59
C LYS A 740 6.08 11.97 -5.05
N CYS A 741 6.97 11.65 -5.99
CA CYS A 741 6.72 11.84 -7.43
C CYS A 741 5.53 11.00 -7.94
N LEU A 742 5.42 9.74 -7.49
CA LEU A 742 4.31 8.85 -7.87
C LEU A 742 2.98 9.35 -7.33
N HIS A 743 2.92 9.79 -6.07
CA HIS A 743 1.69 10.30 -5.46
C HIS A 743 1.17 11.54 -6.19
N LEU A 744 2.04 12.49 -6.55
CA LEU A 744 1.64 13.66 -7.33
C LEU A 744 1.13 13.27 -8.73
N LEU A 745 1.79 12.32 -9.40
CA LEU A 745 1.33 11.82 -10.70
C LEU A 745 -0.03 11.12 -10.61
N ILE A 746 -0.22 10.24 -9.63
CA ILE A 746 -1.49 9.55 -9.40
C ILE A 746 -2.60 10.58 -9.15
N ARG A 747 -2.37 11.52 -8.23
CA ARG A 747 -3.32 12.59 -7.90
C ARG A 747 -3.70 13.41 -9.13
N HIS A 748 -2.72 13.84 -9.94
CA HIS A 748 -3.00 14.58 -11.17
C HIS A 748 -3.86 13.76 -12.14
N VAL A 749 -3.51 12.49 -12.38
CA VAL A 749 -4.25 11.62 -13.31
C VAL A 749 -5.70 11.43 -12.85
N VAL A 750 -5.95 11.22 -11.55
CA VAL A 750 -7.31 11.10 -10.99
C VAL A 750 -8.09 12.41 -11.18
N LEU A 751 -7.48 13.57 -10.88
CA LEU A 751 -8.12 14.89 -11.05
C LEU A 751 -8.48 15.22 -12.50
N GLN A 752 -7.78 14.66 -13.50
CA GLN A 752 -8.10 14.87 -14.92
C GLN A 752 -9.31 14.07 -15.39
N LEU A 753 -9.70 13.01 -14.69
CA LEU A 753 -10.71 12.06 -15.16
C LEU A 753 -12.11 12.66 -15.32
N PRO A 754 -12.64 13.48 -14.40
CA PRO A 754 -13.95 14.11 -14.59
C PRO A 754 -14.02 14.95 -15.86
N ALA A 755 -12.97 15.71 -16.17
CA ALA A 755 -12.89 16.53 -17.37
C ALA A 755 -12.80 15.69 -18.66
N ILE A 756 -12.10 14.54 -18.61
CA ILE A 756 -12.06 13.59 -19.74
C ILE A 756 -13.45 13.05 -20.05
N LEU A 757 -14.21 12.67 -19.01
CA LEU A 757 -15.58 12.19 -19.17
C LEU A 757 -16.50 13.31 -19.69
N ASP A 758 -16.38 14.53 -19.18
CA ASP A 758 -17.18 15.67 -19.63
C ASP A 758 -16.95 15.98 -21.12
N ASP A 759 -15.70 15.93 -21.58
CA ASP A 759 -15.37 16.13 -23.00
C ASP A 759 -15.93 15.03 -23.90
N MET A 760 -15.90 13.77 -23.43
CA MET A 760 -16.51 12.63 -24.13
C MET A 760 -18.02 12.74 -24.19
N LEU A 761 -18.67 13.01 -23.06
CA LEU A 761 -20.13 13.18 -22.96
C LEU A 761 -20.61 14.34 -23.82
N SER A 762 -19.90 15.47 -23.80
CA SER A 762 -20.18 16.63 -24.66
C SER A 762 -20.06 16.27 -26.15
N ALA A 763 -18.99 15.56 -26.53
CA ALA A 763 -18.78 15.14 -27.92
C ALA A 763 -19.89 14.18 -28.41
N LEU A 764 -20.25 13.18 -27.59
CA LEU A 764 -21.31 12.21 -27.89
C LEU A 764 -22.69 12.86 -27.89
N GLY A 765 -22.99 13.70 -26.89
CA GLY A 765 -24.23 14.48 -26.81
C GLY A 765 -24.45 15.36 -28.04
N SER A 766 -23.39 15.90 -28.63
CA SER A 766 -23.47 16.72 -29.84
C SER A 766 -23.95 15.96 -31.08
N ILE A 767 -23.94 14.62 -31.10
CA ILE A 767 -24.35 13.82 -32.28
C ILE A 767 -25.62 13.00 -32.07
N VAL A 768 -26.22 13.03 -30.88
CA VAL A 768 -27.46 12.30 -30.59
C VAL A 768 -28.56 12.74 -31.56
N GLY A 769 -29.24 11.75 -32.18
CA GLY A 769 -30.31 11.97 -33.17
C GLY A 769 -29.86 12.47 -34.54
N ARG A 770 -28.54 12.56 -34.80
CA ARG A 770 -27.99 12.99 -36.11
C ARG A 770 -27.40 11.82 -36.87
N LYS A 771 -27.79 11.70 -38.16
CA LYS A 771 -27.25 10.66 -39.07
C LYS A 771 -25.84 10.97 -39.59
N HIS A 772 -25.48 12.25 -39.72
CA HIS A 772 -24.21 12.69 -40.29
C HIS A 772 -23.59 13.83 -39.44
N PRO A 773 -22.57 13.54 -38.62
CA PRO A 773 -21.85 14.56 -37.87
C PRO A 773 -21.10 15.53 -38.80
N SER A 774 -21.05 16.81 -38.41
CA SER A 774 -20.23 17.80 -39.11
C SER A 774 -18.73 17.49 -38.99
N THR A 775 -17.91 18.10 -39.85
CA THR A 775 -16.44 17.93 -39.80
C THR A 775 -15.84 18.33 -38.45
N VAL A 776 -16.39 19.35 -37.79
CA VAL A 776 -15.97 19.79 -36.45
C VAL A 776 -16.31 18.75 -35.38
N GLN A 777 -17.54 18.22 -35.40
CA GLN A 777 -17.98 17.17 -34.48
C GLN A 777 -17.20 15.87 -34.68
N ALA A 778 -16.97 15.46 -35.94
CA ALA A 778 -16.16 14.29 -36.24
C ALA A 778 -14.71 14.45 -35.75
N LYS A 779 -14.14 15.66 -35.83
CA LYS A 779 -12.81 15.94 -35.26
C LYS A 779 -12.81 15.84 -33.74
N GLN A 780 -13.81 16.42 -33.06
CA GLN A 780 -13.95 16.35 -31.61
C GLN A 780 -14.13 14.90 -31.12
N LEU A 781 -14.92 14.09 -31.82
CA LEU A 781 -15.08 12.65 -31.51
C LEU A 781 -13.78 11.87 -31.68
N LYS A 782 -13.02 12.12 -32.76
CA LYS A 782 -11.71 11.48 -32.97
C LYS A 782 -10.68 11.81 -31.88
N GLN A 783 -10.85 12.93 -31.17
CA GLN A 783 -9.97 13.35 -30.08
C GLN A 783 -10.45 12.80 -28.73
N SER A 784 -11.75 12.86 -28.45
CA SER A 784 -12.33 12.51 -27.15
C SER A 784 -12.56 11.01 -26.98
N VAL A 785 -13.12 10.31 -27.96
CA VAL A 785 -13.52 8.88 -27.84
C VAL A 785 -12.36 7.96 -27.46
N PRO A 786 -11.15 8.08 -28.03
CA PRO A 786 -10.01 7.24 -27.64
C PRO A 786 -9.61 7.38 -26.16
N MET A 787 -10.02 8.46 -25.47
CA MET A 787 -9.75 8.62 -24.04
C MET A 787 -10.50 7.62 -23.18
N MET A 788 -11.52 6.93 -23.70
CA MET A 788 -12.14 5.80 -22.99
C MET A 788 -11.12 4.72 -22.62
N THR A 789 -10.10 4.52 -23.46
CA THR A 789 -8.99 3.60 -23.19
C THR A 789 -8.22 4.00 -21.94
N VAL A 790 -8.09 5.30 -21.63
CA VAL A 790 -7.50 5.77 -20.38
C VAL A 790 -8.39 5.38 -19.20
N VAL A 791 -9.70 5.65 -19.28
CA VAL A 791 -10.67 5.29 -18.23
C VAL A 791 -10.59 3.80 -17.90
N LEU A 792 -10.57 2.94 -18.92
CA LEU A 792 -10.42 1.49 -18.75
C LEU A 792 -9.10 1.10 -18.06
N HIS A 793 -7.97 1.66 -18.46
CA HIS A 793 -6.68 1.37 -17.82
C HIS A 793 -6.66 1.78 -16.34
N LEU A 794 -7.31 2.90 -15.98
CA LEU A 794 -7.39 3.33 -14.58
C LEU A 794 -8.32 2.43 -13.76
N LEU A 795 -9.47 2.03 -14.30
CA LEU A 795 -10.42 1.14 -13.61
C LEU A 795 -9.94 -0.31 -13.49
N THR A 796 -9.09 -0.76 -14.40
CA THR A 796 -8.44 -2.08 -14.31
C THR A 796 -7.29 -2.09 -13.32
N SER A 797 -6.78 -0.92 -12.93
CA SER A 797 -5.71 -0.80 -11.93
C SER A 797 -6.24 -0.86 -10.50
N GLN A 798 -5.59 -1.67 -9.68
CA GLN A 798 -5.88 -1.74 -8.24
C GLN A 798 -5.53 -0.45 -7.47
N ILE A 799 -4.72 0.44 -8.04
CA ILE A 799 -4.32 1.70 -7.38
C ILE A 799 -5.33 2.80 -7.66
N PHE A 800 -5.71 2.93 -8.93
CA PHE A 800 -6.56 4.01 -9.39
C PHE A 800 -8.04 3.72 -9.16
N ARG A 801 -8.49 2.47 -9.35
CA ARG A 801 -9.89 2.08 -9.20
C ARG A 801 -10.56 2.62 -7.92
N PRO A 802 -10.02 2.42 -6.70
CA PRO A 802 -10.66 2.93 -5.49
C PRO A 802 -10.73 4.45 -5.40
N GLN A 803 -9.83 5.18 -6.08
CA GLN A 803 -9.81 6.65 -6.10
C GLN A 803 -10.71 7.21 -7.21
N VAL A 804 -11.01 6.41 -8.23
CA VAL A 804 -11.80 6.80 -9.40
C VAL A 804 -13.28 6.55 -9.18
N VAL A 805 -13.65 5.40 -8.59
CA VAL A 805 -15.05 5.02 -8.39
C VAL A 805 -15.65 5.86 -7.26
N THR A 806 -16.29 6.95 -7.67
CA THR A 806 -17.00 7.91 -6.81
C THR A 806 -18.43 8.09 -7.31
N GLU A 807 -19.30 8.69 -6.50
CA GLU A 807 -20.67 9.01 -6.90
C GLU A 807 -20.74 9.86 -8.18
N GLU A 808 -19.93 10.92 -8.29
CA GLU A 808 -19.87 11.78 -9.48
C GLU A 808 -19.42 10.99 -10.72
N PHE A 809 -18.40 10.14 -10.54
CA PHE A 809 -17.93 9.26 -11.62
C PHE A 809 -19.04 8.33 -12.10
N LEU A 810 -19.76 7.67 -11.19
CA LEU A 810 -20.82 6.73 -11.54
C LEU A 810 -21.97 7.40 -12.29
N PHE A 811 -22.34 8.64 -11.93
CA PHE A 811 -23.34 9.42 -12.67
C PHE A 811 -22.89 9.71 -14.11
N LYS A 812 -21.67 10.23 -14.28
CA LYS A 812 -21.08 10.50 -15.61
C LYS A 812 -20.90 9.23 -16.43
N PHE A 813 -20.50 8.15 -15.79
CA PHE A 813 -20.31 6.85 -16.44
C PHE A 813 -21.64 6.21 -16.85
N GLY A 814 -22.70 6.36 -16.05
CA GLY A 814 -24.06 5.97 -16.42
C GLY A 814 -24.59 6.74 -17.64
N ALA A 815 -24.36 8.05 -17.70
CA ALA A 815 -24.67 8.84 -18.89
C ALA A 815 -23.91 8.36 -20.14
N LEU A 816 -22.64 7.95 -19.97
CA LEU A 816 -21.86 7.34 -21.06
C LEU A 816 -22.50 6.02 -21.53
N LEU A 817 -22.92 5.14 -20.62
CA LEU A 817 -23.64 3.91 -20.95
C LEU A 817 -24.98 4.20 -21.66
N SER A 818 -25.71 5.26 -21.29
CA SER A 818 -26.89 5.69 -22.04
C SER A 818 -26.56 6.07 -23.48
N HIS A 819 -25.43 6.74 -23.74
CA HIS A 819 -24.97 6.96 -25.12
C HIS A 819 -24.63 5.65 -25.84
N ILE A 820 -24.05 4.66 -25.16
CA ILE A 820 -23.81 3.33 -25.73
C ILE A 820 -25.12 2.67 -26.17
N THR A 821 -26.19 2.74 -25.35
CA THR A 821 -27.51 2.20 -25.72
C THR A 821 -28.08 2.86 -26.97
N SER A 822 -27.94 4.19 -27.10
CA SER A 822 -28.40 4.93 -28.29
C SER A 822 -27.60 4.57 -29.55
N ILE A 823 -26.31 4.23 -29.40
CA ILE A 823 -25.47 3.75 -30.51
C ILE A 823 -25.91 2.35 -30.94
N ASP A 824 -26.15 1.42 -30.00
CA ASP A 824 -26.64 0.07 -30.28
C ASP A 824 -28.02 0.09 -30.97
N ALA A 825 -28.94 0.93 -30.48
CA ALA A 825 -30.25 1.18 -31.07
C ALA A 825 -30.18 1.86 -32.45
N SER A 826 -28.99 2.22 -32.94
CA SER A 826 -28.76 2.93 -34.21
C SER A 826 -29.42 4.33 -34.28
N GLU A 827 -29.73 4.92 -33.14
CA GLU A 827 -30.24 6.29 -33.02
C GLU A 827 -29.12 7.33 -33.19
N THR A 828 -27.90 6.95 -32.78
CA THR A 828 -26.70 7.79 -32.88
C THR A 828 -25.68 7.15 -33.84
N SER A 829 -25.42 7.76 -35.01
CA SER A 829 -24.53 7.20 -36.04
C SER A 829 -23.05 7.58 -35.80
N LEU A 830 -22.40 6.90 -34.85
CA LEU A 830 -20.99 7.12 -34.53
C LEU A 830 -20.02 6.60 -35.62
N GLY A 831 -20.37 5.47 -36.26
CA GLY A 831 -19.55 4.84 -37.30
C GLY A 831 -19.25 5.74 -38.50
N SER A 832 -20.13 6.69 -38.82
CA SER A 832 -19.93 7.66 -39.90
C SER A 832 -18.83 8.71 -39.61
N ALA A 833 -18.52 8.97 -38.34
CA ALA A 833 -17.54 9.97 -37.92
C ALA A 833 -16.15 9.39 -37.62
N ILE A 834 -16.09 8.28 -36.88
CA ILE A 834 -14.83 7.68 -36.40
C ILE A 834 -14.52 6.30 -37.02
N GLY A 835 -15.43 5.77 -37.86
CA GLY A 835 -15.34 4.42 -38.40
C GLY A 835 -16.00 3.38 -37.50
N GLN A 836 -16.48 2.29 -38.10
CA GLN A 836 -17.18 1.22 -37.38
C GLN A 836 -16.31 0.59 -36.28
N ALA A 837 -15.03 0.35 -36.57
CA ALA A 837 -14.08 -0.21 -35.60
C ALA A 837 -13.91 0.68 -34.35
N GLY A 838 -13.87 2.01 -34.52
CA GLY A 838 -13.77 2.94 -33.39
C GLY A 838 -15.03 2.99 -32.53
N SER A 839 -16.21 2.82 -33.16
CA SER A 839 -17.48 2.70 -32.44
C SER A 839 -17.54 1.42 -31.60
N GLU A 840 -17.13 0.29 -32.17
CA GLU A 840 -17.10 -1.00 -31.47
C GLU A 840 -16.06 -1.01 -30.34
N GLU A 841 -14.90 -0.36 -30.53
CA GLU A 841 -13.88 -0.21 -29.50
C GLU A 841 -14.38 0.62 -28.31
N LEU A 842 -15.10 1.72 -28.54
CA LEU A 842 -15.72 2.51 -27.47
C LEU A 842 -16.67 1.65 -26.63
N ILE A 843 -17.57 0.90 -27.27
CA ILE A 843 -18.55 0.05 -26.59
C ILE A 843 -17.85 -1.04 -25.78
N ARG A 844 -16.87 -1.73 -26.39
CA ARG A 844 -16.09 -2.78 -25.73
C ARG A 844 -15.34 -2.23 -24.51
N ASN A 845 -14.67 -1.09 -24.64
CA ASN A 845 -13.91 -0.49 -23.55
C ASN A 845 -14.83 -0.01 -22.43
N THR A 846 -16.02 0.49 -22.76
CA THR A 846 -17.03 0.92 -21.76
C THR A 846 -17.59 -0.28 -21.00
N LEU A 847 -17.96 -1.36 -21.69
CA LEU A 847 -18.46 -2.58 -21.04
C LEU A 847 -17.38 -3.28 -20.19
N SER A 848 -16.14 -3.36 -20.70
CA SER A 848 -15.00 -3.90 -19.93
C SER A 848 -14.71 -3.06 -18.68
N ALA A 849 -14.93 -1.74 -18.74
CA ALA A 849 -14.76 -0.85 -17.61
C ALA A 849 -15.79 -1.10 -16.52
N VAL A 850 -17.07 -1.32 -16.86
CA VAL A 850 -18.09 -1.72 -15.88
C VAL A 850 -17.76 -3.09 -15.28
N GLU A 851 -17.38 -4.05 -16.12
CA GLU A 851 -17.01 -5.39 -15.66
C GLU A 851 -15.84 -5.31 -14.65
N ALA A 852 -14.83 -4.50 -14.92
CA ALA A 852 -13.71 -4.28 -14.01
C ALA A 852 -14.13 -3.66 -12.65
N ILE A 853 -15.16 -2.80 -12.64
CA ILE A 853 -15.72 -2.25 -11.39
C ILE A 853 -16.47 -3.36 -10.63
N THR A 854 -17.29 -4.16 -11.32
CA THR A 854 -18.09 -5.22 -10.69
C THR A 854 -17.29 -6.36 -10.09
N GLN A 855 -16.06 -6.58 -10.56
CA GLN A 855 -15.13 -7.54 -9.94
C GLN A 855 -14.70 -7.13 -8.52
N HIS A 856 -14.99 -5.90 -8.09
CA HIS A 856 -14.71 -5.38 -6.75
C HIS A 856 -15.97 -4.79 -6.10
N PRO A 857 -16.93 -5.64 -5.67
CA PRO A 857 -18.27 -5.21 -5.22
C PRO A 857 -18.26 -4.18 -4.08
N ALA A 858 -17.25 -4.23 -3.19
CA ALA A 858 -17.10 -3.31 -2.06
C ALA A 858 -17.05 -1.82 -2.47
N LEU A 859 -16.64 -1.51 -3.69
CA LEU A 859 -16.60 -0.12 -4.20
C LEU A 859 -17.98 0.40 -4.63
N LEU A 860 -18.93 -0.49 -4.92
CA LEU A 860 -20.29 -0.13 -5.34
C LEU A 860 -21.25 -0.03 -4.15
N THR A 861 -20.98 -0.76 -3.07
CA THR A 861 -21.74 -0.72 -1.81
C THR A 861 -22.05 0.70 -1.30
N PRO A 862 -21.10 1.66 -1.20
CA PRO A 862 -21.44 2.99 -0.71
C PRO A 862 -22.32 3.82 -1.67
N HIS A 863 -22.56 3.35 -2.90
CA HIS A 863 -23.16 4.12 -3.99
C HIS A 863 -24.40 3.45 -4.61
N HIS A 864 -25.26 2.83 -3.79
CA HIS A 864 -26.47 2.13 -4.24
C HIS A 864 -27.37 2.95 -5.18
N CYS A 865 -27.69 4.20 -4.83
CA CYS A 865 -28.63 5.03 -5.61
C CYS A 865 -28.12 5.31 -7.04
N PRO A 866 -26.89 5.87 -7.24
CA PRO A 866 -26.33 6.04 -8.58
C PRO A 866 -26.25 4.75 -9.40
N VAL A 867 -25.95 3.61 -8.77
CA VAL A 867 -25.87 2.32 -9.48
C VAL A 867 -27.25 1.91 -10.00
N VAL A 868 -28.29 1.98 -9.17
CA VAL A 868 -29.67 1.63 -9.56
C VAL A 868 -30.23 2.60 -10.59
N ASP A 869 -29.99 3.91 -10.41
CA ASP A 869 -30.60 4.94 -11.25
C ASP A 869 -29.88 5.15 -12.59
N CYS A 870 -28.55 4.98 -12.63
CA CYS A 870 -27.74 5.37 -13.79
C CYS A 870 -27.01 4.20 -14.48
N ILE A 871 -26.68 3.11 -13.77
CA ILE A 871 -25.90 1.99 -14.32
C ILE A 871 -26.79 0.83 -14.76
N LEU A 872 -27.75 0.40 -13.93
CA LEU A 872 -28.62 -0.75 -14.24
C LEU A 872 -29.54 -0.54 -15.46
N PRO A 873 -30.18 0.63 -15.69
CA PRO A 873 -31.10 0.79 -16.81
C PRO A 873 -30.42 0.63 -18.19
N PRO A 874 -29.25 1.27 -18.45
CA PRO A 874 -28.54 1.04 -19.71
C PRO A 874 -28.10 -0.41 -19.91
N LEU A 875 -27.61 -1.09 -18.87
CA LEU A 875 -27.19 -2.50 -18.95
C LEU A 875 -28.37 -3.42 -19.26
N THR A 876 -29.54 -3.13 -18.70
CA THR A 876 -30.78 -3.87 -18.96
C THR A 876 -31.19 -3.76 -20.43
N SER A 877 -31.05 -2.57 -21.03
CA SER A 877 -31.25 -2.39 -22.47
C SER A 877 -30.22 -3.18 -23.30
N LEU A 878 -28.94 -3.17 -22.91
CA LEU A 878 -27.87 -3.86 -23.64
C LEU A 878 -27.93 -5.39 -23.52
N ALA A 879 -28.59 -5.92 -22.50
CA ALA A 879 -28.88 -7.35 -22.37
C ALA A 879 -29.69 -7.90 -23.57
N PHE A 880 -30.42 -7.04 -24.29
CA PHE A 880 -31.20 -7.37 -25.49
C PHE A 880 -30.57 -6.81 -26.79
N SER A 881 -29.30 -6.42 -26.76
CA SER A 881 -28.57 -5.94 -27.94
C SER A 881 -28.51 -7.00 -29.06
N LYS A 882 -28.40 -6.56 -30.32
CA LYS A 882 -28.13 -7.46 -31.46
C LYS A 882 -26.74 -8.09 -31.39
N ASN A 883 -25.83 -7.53 -30.62
CA ASN A 883 -24.48 -8.04 -30.47
C ASN A 883 -24.40 -9.06 -29.33
N VAL A 884 -24.07 -10.31 -29.68
CA VAL A 884 -23.95 -11.44 -28.75
C VAL A 884 -22.95 -11.15 -27.62
N GLU A 885 -21.80 -10.53 -27.90
CA GLU A 885 -20.77 -10.25 -26.89
C GLU A 885 -21.27 -9.23 -25.86
N TRP A 886 -22.00 -8.21 -26.31
CA TRP A 886 -22.52 -7.15 -25.43
C TRP A 886 -23.62 -7.68 -24.53
N ARG A 887 -24.49 -8.56 -25.05
CA ARG A 887 -25.49 -9.27 -24.24
C ARG A 887 -24.83 -10.08 -23.11
N ILE A 888 -23.80 -10.86 -23.45
CA ILE A 888 -23.09 -11.70 -22.47
C ILE A 888 -22.48 -10.86 -21.34
N VAL A 889 -21.75 -9.80 -21.68
CA VAL A 889 -21.11 -8.93 -20.67
C VAL A 889 -22.17 -8.23 -19.84
N SER A 890 -23.24 -7.71 -20.45
CA SER A 890 -24.32 -7.02 -19.75
C SER A 890 -25.04 -7.95 -18.77
N LEU A 891 -25.39 -9.17 -19.17
CA LEU A 891 -26.04 -10.16 -18.30
C LEU A 891 -25.13 -10.60 -17.15
N ARG A 892 -23.83 -10.78 -17.41
CA ARG A 892 -22.85 -11.09 -16.37
C ARG A 892 -22.80 -9.97 -15.33
N VAL A 893 -22.57 -8.74 -15.77
CA VAL A 893 -22.48 -7.55 -14.92
C VAL A 893 -23.78 -7.34 -14.13
N LEU A 894 -24.95 -7.45 -14.77
CA LEU A 894 -26.25 -7.37 -14.11
C LEU A 894 -26.39 -8.42 -13.01
N SER A 895 -25.98 -9.66 -13.26
CA SER A 895 -26.06 -10.73 -12.25
C SER A 895 -25.21 -10.45 -11.01
N GLU A 896 -24.00 -9.92 -11.18
CA GLU A 896 -23.10 -9.61 -10.05
C GLU A 896 -23.60 -8.38 -9.26
N ILE A 897 -23.99 -7.29 -9.94
CA ILE A 897 -24.48 -6.08 -9.27
C ILE A 897 -25.77 -6.39 -8.51
N THR A 898 -26.69 -7.14 -9.13
CA THR A 898 -27.98 -7.42 -8.50
C THR A 898 -27.83 -8.30 -7.27
N LEU A 899 -26.94 -9.29 -7.30
CA LEU A 899 -26.59 -10.10 -6.12
C LEU A 899 -26.01 -9.24 -4.99
N LEU A 900 -25.11 -8.31 -5.31
CA LEU A 900 -24.56 -7.36 -4.34
C LEU A 900 -25.66 -6.51 -3.69
N LEU A 901 -26.54 -5.91 -4.50
CA LEU A 901 -27.58 -5.01 -4.02
C LEU A 901 -28.61 -5.74 -3.13
N LEU A 902 -29.01 -6.96 -3.51
CA LEU A 902 -30.03 -7.72 -2.77
C LEU A 902 -29.48 -8.42 -1.52
N SER A 903 -28.20 -8.81 -1.51
CA SER A 903 -27.58 -9.46 -0.34
C SER A 903 -27.42 -8.54 0.88
N GLN A 904 -27.28 -7.22 0.66
CA GLN A 904 -27.16 -6.24 1.74
C GLN A 904 -28.48 -5.95 2.45
N GLU A 905 -29.59 -5.90 1.69
CA GLU A 905 -30.93 -5.70 2.25
C GLU A 905 -31.33 -6.87 3.18
N ALA A 906 -30.95 -8.10 2.84
CA ALA A 906 -31.20 -9.28 3.68
C ALA A 906 -30.51 -9.23 5.06
N VAL A 907 -29.39 -8.51 5.17
CA VAL A 907 -28.68 -8.29 6.44
C VAL A 907 -29.36 -7.20 7.28
N GLU A 908 -29.85 -6.13 6.64
CA GLU A 908 -30.53 -5.02 7.31
C GLU A 908 -31.93 -5.40 7.84
N GLU A 909 -32.68 -6.26 7.13
CA GLU A 909 -33.97 -6.80 7.62
C GLU A 909 -33.83 -7.66 8.89
N GLY A 910 -32.65 -8.27 9.12
CA GLY A 910 -32.36 -9.05 10.33
C GLY A 910 -32.10 -8.21 11.59
N GLU A 911 -31.76 -6.93 11.44
CA GLU A 911 -31.37 -6.02 12.52
C GLU A 911 -32.44 -4.97 12.86
N GLY A 912 -33.75 -5.27 12.72
CA GLY A 912 -34.83 -4.59 13.45
C GLY A 912 -34.87 -3.05 13.44
N ARG A 913 -34.23 -2.38 12.48
CA ARG A 913 -34.29 -0.93 12.28
C ARG A 913 -35.23 -0.67 11.09
N GLU A 914 -36.52 -0.52 11.37
CA GLU A 914 -37.47 0.09 10.45
C GLU A 914 -37.05 1.56 10.20
N ARG A 915 -36.13 1.77 9.26
CA ARG A 915 -35.84 3.08 8.65
C ARG A 915 -36.27 2.99 7.21
N GLU A 916 -37.35 3.70 6.86
CA GLU A 916 -37.76 4.08 5.50
C GLU A 916 -37.16 3.25 4.36
N CYS A 917 -37.44 1.95 4.34
CA CYS A 917 -37.35 1.17 3.12
C CYS A 917 -38.43 1.75 2.20
N ASN A 918 -38.05 2.35 1.06
CA ASN A 918 -38.84 2.40 -0.20
C ASN A 918 -38.42 3.55 -1.15
N SER A 919 -37.25 3.45 -1.79
CA SER A 919 -37.14 4.04 -3.14
C SER A 919 -36.19 3.31 -4.09
N SER A 920 -35.05 2.77 -3.63
CA SER A 920 -34.08 2.06 -4.48
C SER A 920 -34.54 0.64 -4.85
N THR A 921 -34.99 -0.16 -3.88
CA THR A 921 -35.51 -1.52 -4.09
C THR A 921 -36.77 -1.50 -4.94
N GLY A 922 -37.68 -0.56 -4.68
CA GLY A 922 -38.85 -0.32 -5.52
C GLY A 922 -38.47 0.02 -6.96
N ARG A 923 -37.44 0.85 -7.17
CA ARG A 923 -36.91 1.19 -8.50
C ARG A 923 -36.26 -0.01 -9.21
N LEU A 924 -35.48 -0.81 -8.48
CA LEU A 924 -34.91 -2.06 -8.99
C LEU A 924 -36.03 -3.03 -9.42
N LEU A 925 -37.05 -3.22 -8.58
CA LEU A 925 -38.21 -4.05 -8.88
C LEU A 925 -39.00 -3.52 -10.09
N THR A 926 -39.18 -2.20 -10.23
CA THR A 926 -39.83 -1.63 -11.42
C THR A 926 -39.01 -1.89 -12.68
N LEU A 927 -37.68 -1.74 -12.63
CA LEU A 927 -36.80 -2.01 -13.76
C LEU A 927 -36.85 -3.49 -14.16
N ILE A 928 -36.84 -4.40 -13.19
CA ILE A 928 -36.97 -5.84 -13.45
C ILE A 928 -38.34 -6.14 -14.06
N THR A 929 -39.42 -5.60 -13.51
CA THR A 929 -40.79 -5.91 -13.90
C THR A 929 -41.17 -5.31 -15.26
N GLU A 930 -40.75 -4.07 -15.53
CA GLU A 930 -41.16 -3.32 -16.72
C GLU A 930 -40.20 -3.49 -17.90
N ALA A 931 -38.90 -3.66 -17.65
CA ALA A 931 -37.89 -3.70 -18.72
C ALA A 931 -37.30 -5.11 -18.96
N LEU A 932 -37.06 -5.89 -17.90
CA LEU A 932 -36.32 -7.16 -18.00
C LEU A 932 -37.26 -8.36 -18.25
N LEU A 933 -38.26 -8.58 -17.39
CA LEU A 933 -39.14 -9.75 -17.43
C LEU A 933 -39.96 -9.91 -18.73
N PRO A 934 -40.52 -8.86 -19.35
CA PRO A 934 -41.40 -9.01 -20.52
C PRO A 934 -40.74 -9.67 -21.75
N GLN A 935 -39.41 -9.62 -21.86
CA GLN A 935 -38.66 -10.17 -22.99
C GLN A 935 -37.72 -11.33 -22.58
N TYR A 936 -37.77 -11.76 -21.31
CA TYR A 936 -36.80 -12.69 -20.74
C TYR A 936 -36.78 -14.07 -21.42
N GLU A 937 -37.93 -14.51 -21.95
CA GLU A 937 -38.06 -15.75 -22.72
C GLU A 937 -37.06 -15.81 -23.88
N SER A 938 -36.84 -14.67 -24.55
CA SER A 938 -35.92 -14.58 -25.69
C SER A 938 -34.47 -14.86 -25.31
N LEU A 939 -34.07 -14.55 -24.07
CA LEU A 939 -32.70 -14.79 -23.59
C LEU A 939 -32.48 -16.26 -23.21
N LEU A 940 -33.51 -16.93 -22.70
CA LEU A 940 -33.44 -18.32 -22.28
C LEU A 940 -33.40 -19.30 -23.47
N LEU A 941 -34.01 -18.93 -24.60
CA LEU A 941 -34.08 -19.75 -25.82
C LEU A 941 -32.88 -19.56 -26.77
N GLU A 942 -31.92 -18.72 -26.42
CA GLU A 942 -30.70 -18.51 -27.21
C GLU A 942 -29.68 -19.64 -27.02
N PRO A 943 -28.73 -19.83 -27.95
CA PRO A 943 -27.65 -20.79 -27.76
C PRO A 943 -26.71 -20.41 -26.61
N ASP A 944 -26.06 -21.41 -26.01
CA ASP A 944 -25.03 -21.22 -24.99
C ASP A 944 -23.94 -20.23 -25.46
N PRO A 945 -23.46 -19.31 -24.58
CA PRO A 945 -23.63 -19.32 -23.12
C PRO A 945 -24.67 -18.32 -22.57
N ILE A 946 -25.53 -17.72 -23.41
CA ILE A 946 -26.49 -16.68 -22.97
C ILE A 946 -27.45 -17.20 -21.88
N PRO A 947 -28.08 -18.38 -22.04
CA PRO A 947 -29.00 -18.90 -21.02
C PRO A 947 -28.36 -19.08 -19.65
N VAL A 948 -27.07 -19.44 -19.58
CA VAL A 948 -26.34 -19.57 -18.30
C VAL A 948 -26.36 -18.26 -17.50
N TYR A 949 -26.04 -17.13 -18.16
CA TYR A 949 -25.98 -15.82 -17.49
C TYR A 949 -27.38 -15.28 -17.20
N ALA A 950 -28.34 -15.51 -18.09
CA ALA A 950 -29.74 -15.15 -17.86
C ALA A 950 -30.33 -15.93 -16.67
N LEU A 951 -30.07 -17.24 -16.57
CA LEU A 951 -30.49 -18.04 -15.42
C LEU A 951 -29.75 -17.61 -14.14
N LYS A 952 -28.46 -17.29 -14.22
CA LYS A 952 -27.70 -16.77 -13.06
C LYS A 952 -28.33 -15.49 -12.50
N LEU A 953 -28.74 -14.56 -13.36
CA LEU A 953 -29.44 -13.34 -12.95
C LEU A 953 -30.81 -13.65 -12.30
N LEU A 954 -31.60 -14.57 -12.88
CA LEU A 954 -32.88 -14.99 -12.28
C LEU A 954 -32.69 -15.67 -10.92
N VAL A 955 -31.66 -16.50 -10.76
CA VAL A 955 -31.34 -17.15 -9.48
C VAL A 955 -31.07 -16.08 -8.41
N ALA A 956 -30.20 -15.10 -8.70
CA ALA A 956 -29.91 -14.01 -7.76
C ALA A 956 -31.16 -13.18 -7.41
N LEU A 957 -32.03 -12.92 -8.39
CA LEU A 957 -33.32 -12.23 -8.21
C LEU A 957 -34.29 -13.01 -7.30
N THR A 958 -34.38 -14.31 -7.50
CA THR A 958 -35.35 -15.19 -6.82
C THR A 958 -34.89 -15.62 -5.43
N GLU A 959 -33.60 -15.71 -5.19
CA GLU A 959 -33.03 -16.07 -3.89
C GLU A 959 -33.38 -15.05 -2.80
N HIS A 960 -33.39 -13.76 -3.16
CA HIS A 960 -33.53 -12.66 -2.19
C HIS A 960 -34.85 -11.87 -2.29
N SER A 961 -35.68 -12.08 -3.33
CA SER A 961 -36.90 -11.28 -3.53
C SER A 961 -38.18 -12.11 -3.68
N SER A 962 -39.02 -12.13 -2.64
CA SER A 962 -40.33 -12.81 -2.69
C SER A 962 -41.29 -12.27 -3.77
N PRO A 963 -41.39 -10.95 -4.02
CA PRO A 963 -42.23 -10.43 -5.12
C PRO A 963 -41.80 -10.91 -6.51
N VAL A 964 -40.48 -11.01 -6.75
CA VAL A 964 -39.96 -11.50 -8.04
C VAL A 964 -40.29 -12.97 -8.23
N ASN A 965 -40.24 -13.78 -7.18
CA ASN A 965 -40.64 -15.19 -7.23
C ASN A 965 -42.10 -15.39 -7.70
N SER A 966 -43.05 -14.59 -7.19
CA SER A 966 -44.44 -14.63 -7.66
C SER A 966 -44.55 -14.23 -9.14
N LEU A 967 -43.84 -13.18 -9.56
CA LEU A 967 -43.86 -12.71 -10.95
C LEU A 967 -43.28 -13.75 -11.91
N VAL A 968 -42.17 -14.40 -11.55
CA VAL A 968 -41.56 -15.45 -12.37
C VAL A 968 -42.51 -16.65 -12.50
N ARG A 969 -43.21 -17.02 -11.42
CA ARG A 969 -44.19 -18.12 -11.41
C ARG A 969 -45.41 -17.84 -12.27
N ASP A 970 -45.95 -16.62 -12.17
CA ASP A 970 -47.16 -16.20 -12.90
C ASP A 970 -46.85 -15.83 -14.37
N SER A 971 -45.57 -15.76 -14.73
CA SER A 971 -45.09 -15.51 -16.09
C SER A 971 -44.90 -16.80 -16.91
N ARG A 972 -44.70 -16.62 -18.22
CA ARG A 972 -44.34 -17.71 -19.16
C ARG A 972 -42.90 -18.19 -19.02
N ILE A 973 -42.10 -17.62 -18.11
CA ILE A 973 -40.70 -17.99 -17.90
C ILE A 973 -40.61 -19.42 -17.36
N LEU A 974 -41.49 -19.83 -16.44
CA LEU A 974 -41.45 -21.17 -15.84
C LEU A 974 -41.54 -22.30 -16.89
N PRO A 975 -42.52 -22.32 -17.81
CA PRO A 975 -42.53 -23.28 -18.93
C PRO A 975 -41.24 -23.26 -19.78
N VAL A 976 -40.69 -22.08 -20.06
CA VAL A 976 -39.45 -21.95 -20.85
C VAL A 976 -38.24 -22.53 -20.12
N VAL A 977 -38.15 -22.40 -18.78
CA VAL A 977 -37.08 -23.03 -17.99
C VAL A 977 -37.14 -24.55 -18.14
N PHE A 978 -38.32 -25.17 -18.07
CA PHE A 978 -38.48 -26.61 -18.28
C PHE A 978 -38.11 -27.04 -19.71
N GLN A 979 -38.43 -26.22 -20.72
CA GLN A 979 -37.98 -26.45 -22.09
C GLN A 979 -36.45 -26.41 -22.20
N VAL A 980 -35.80 -25.40 -21.64
CA VAL A 980 -34.33 -25.27 -21.64
C VAL A 980 -33.67 -26.47 -20.96
N MET A 981 -34.23 -26.93 -19.83
CA MET A 981 -33.74 -28.14 -19.16
C MET A 981 -33.87 -29.39 -20.02
N ALA A 982 -34.99 -29.54 -20.75
CA ALA A 982 -35.17 -30.66 -21.68
C ALA A 982 -34.14 -30.64 -22.82
N GLU A 983 -33.81 -29.45 -23.35
CA GLU A 983 -32.80 -29.29 -24.40
C GLU A 983 -31.35 -29.57 -23.93
N HIS A 984 -31.08 -29.46 -22.62
CA HIS A 984 -29.75 -29.67 -22.03
C HIS A 984 -29.60 -31.00 -21.28
N GLN A 985 -30.49 -31.97 -21.50
CA GLN A 985 -30.43 -33.29 -20.84
C GLN A 985 -29.13 -34.05 -21.13
N ASP A 986 -28.51 -33.85 -22.30
CA ASP A 986 -27.25 -34.52 -22.65
C ASP A 986 -26.00 -33.95 -21.93
N ASN A 987 -26.14 -32.81 -21.23
CA ASN A 987 -25.06 -32.15 -20.50
C ASN A 987 -25.52 -31.66 -19.12
N ILE A 988 -25.87 -32.60 -18.24
CA ILE A 988 -26.42 -32.31 -16.92
C ILE A 988 -25.46 -31.52 -16.01
N LEU A 989 -24.15 -31.69 -16.17
CA LEU A 989 -23.15 -30.91 -15.44
C LEU A 989 -22.85 -29.53 -16.08
N GLY A 990 -23.57 -29.16 -17.15
CA GLY A 990 -23.48 -27.86 -17.79
C GLY A 990 -24.00 -26.73 -16.90
N GLY A 991 -23.45 -25.54 -17.09
CA GLY A 991 -23.84 -24.36 -16.31
C GLY A 991 -25.33 -24.02 -16.42
N THR A 992 -25.93 -24.23 -17.60
CA THR A 992 -27.36 -23.97 -17.86
C THR A 992 -28.25 -24.85 -16.98
N MET A 993 -27.98 -26.16 -16.96
CA MET A 993 -28.73 -27.12 -16.13
C MET A 993 -28.59 -26.80 -14.64
N GLN A 994 -27.37 -26.49 -14.17
CA GLN A 994 -27.13 -26.11 -12.78
C GLN A 994 -27.92 -24.87 -12.36
N LYS A 995 -27.90 -23.81 -13.17
CA LYS A 995 -28.62 -22.57 -12.85
C LYS A 995 -30.13 -22.73 -12.97
N ALA A 996 -30.61 -23.54 -13.91
CA ALA A 996 -32.03 -23.89 -13.99
C ALA A 996 -32.50 -24.69 -12.75
N MET A 997 -31.72 -25.66 -12.28
CA MET A 997 -32.02 -26.40 -11.07
C MET A 997 -31.98 -25.53 -9.81
N ALA A 998 -30.99 -24.64 -9.69
CA ALA A 998 -30.92 -23.68 -8.59
C ALA A 998 -32.16 -22.75 -8.58
N LEU A 999 -32.61 -22.31 -9.75
CA LEU A 999 -33.84 -21.50 -9.89
C LEU A 999 -35.08 -22.28 -9.42
N LEU A 1000 -35.21 -23.55 -9.79
CA LEU A 1000 -36.31 -24.40 -9.31
C LEU A 1000 -36.26 -24.61 -7.79
N SER A 1001 -35.07 -24.76 -7.21
CA SER A 1001 -34.90 -24.83 -5.75
C SER A 1001 -35.45 -23.57 -5.07
N ASN A 1002 -35.03 -22.38 -5.54
CA ASN A 1002 -35.50 -21.09 -5.00
C ASN A 1002 -37.03 -20.94 -5.12
N LEU A 1003 -37.60 -21.26 -6.28
CA LEU A 1003 -39.03 -21.11 -6.55
C LEU A 1003 -39.91 -22.07 -5.75
N THR A 1004 -39.39 -23.26 -5.41
CA THR A 1004 -40.11 -24.29 -4.62
C THR A 1004 -39.93 -24.12 -3.11
N GLY A 1005 -38.88 -23.44 -2.65
CA GLY A 1005 -38.54 -23.28 -1.24
C GLY A 1005 -39.32 -22.22 -0.46
N GLN A 1006 -40.17 -21.41 -1.10
CA GLN A 1006 -40.90 -20.38 -0.36
C GLN A 1006 -42.01 -20.97 0.54
N LYS A 1007 -42.37 -20.22 1.58
CA LYS A 1007 -43.50 -20.59 2.46
C LYS A 1007 -44.81 -20.45 1.69
N ASP A 1008 -45.68 -21.46 1.79
CA ASP A 1008 -47.02 -21.49 1.20
C ASP A 1008 -47.11 -21.48 -0.33
N VAL A 1009 -46.08 -21.99 -1.03
CA VAL A 1009 -46.09 -22.10 -2.50
C VAL A 1009 -47.11 -23.11 -3.01
N ASP A 1010 -47.88 -22.69 -4.03
CA ASP A 1010 -48.65 -23.61 -4.88
C ASP A 1010 -47.71 -24.29 -5.89
N LEU A 1011 -47.53 -25.60 -5.72
CA LEU A 1011 -46.68 -26.43 -6.59
C LEU A 1011 -47.41 -26.94 -7.83
N GLN A 1012 -48.74 -26.71 -7.95
CA GLN A 1012 -49.53 -27.19 -9.09
C GLN A 1012 -49.00 -26.76 -10.46
N PRO A 1013 -48.55 -25.51 -10.69
CA PRO A 1013 -47.94 -25.10 -11.97
C PRO A 1013 -46.67 -25.87 -12.31
N PHE A 1014 -45.87 -26.25 -11.30
CA PHE A 1014 -44.63 -27.00 -11.52
C PHE A 1014 -44.91 -28.46 -11.87
N TYR A 1015 -45.93 -29.06 -11.25
CA TYR A 1015 -46.36 -30.41 -11.61
C TYR A 1015 -46.89 -30.50 -13.05
N GLN A 1016 -47.61 -29.47 -13.51
CA GLN A 1016 -48.08 -29.40 -14.90
C GLN A 1016 -46.95 -29.35 -15.94
N GLN A 1017 -45.77 -28.85 -15.56
CA GLN A 1017 -44.58 -28.80 -16.42
C GLN A 1017 -43.67 -30.03 -16.28
N GLY A 1018 -44.00 -31.00 -15.43
CA GLY A 1018 -43.23 -32.24 -15.27
C GLY A 1018 -42.13 -32.18 -14.21
N LEU A 1019 -42.26 -31.36 -13.15
CA LEU A 1019 -41.27 -31.23 -12.06
C LEU A 1019 -40.76 -32.58 -11.52
N VAL A 1020 -41.66 -33.52 -11.25
CA VAL A 1020 -41.31 -34.83 -10.65
C VAL A 1020 -40.44 -35.66 -11.61
N GLU A 1021 -40.74 -35.64 -12.90
CA GLU A 1021 -39.99 -36.38 -13.93
C GLU A 1021 -38.57 -35.83 -14.08
N VAL A 1022 -38.45 -34.50 -14.09
CA VAL A 1022 -37.16 -33.79 -14.20
C VAL A 1022 -36.30 -33.99 -12.95
N VAL A 1023 -36.88 -33.86 -11.75
CA VAL A 1023 -36.14 -34.13 -10.51
C VAL A 1023 -35.67 -35.58 -10.49
N CYS A 1024 -36.52 -36.55 -10.84
CA CYS A 1024 -36.10 -37.96 -10.87
C CYS A 1024 -34.99 -38.26 -11.87
N SER A 1025 -35.09 -37.74 -13.11
CA SER A 1025 -34.10 -38.01 -14.15
C SER A 1025 -32.74 -37.36 -13.84
N VAL A 1026 -32.75 -36.06 -13.53
CA VAL A 1026 -31.53 -35.28 -13.26
C VAL A 1026 -30.86 -35.74 -11.96
N PHE A 1027 -31.63 -36.04 -10.91
CA PHE A 1027 -31.10 -36.58 -9.65
C PHE A 1027 -30.44 -37.93 -9.85
N SER A 1028 -31.07 -38.83 -10.61
CA SER A 1028 -30.54 -40.18 -10.82
C SER A 1028 -29.16 -40.14 -11.48
N GLU A 1029 -28.98 -39.29 -12.49
CA GLU A 1029 -27.71 -39.14 -13.18
C GLU A 1029 -26.67 -38.35 -12.35
N ALA A 1030 -27.08 -37.27 -11.67
CA ALA A 1030 -26.19 -36.48 -10.80
C ALA A 1030 -25.66 -37.29 -9.60
N ALA A 1031 -26.50 -38.12 -8.98
CA ALA A 1031 -26.13 -38.97 -7.86
C ALA A 1031 -25.10 -40.05 -8.28
N VAL A 1032 -25.28 -40.68 -9.44
CA VAL A 1032 -24.31 -41.64 -9.99
C VAL A 1032 -22.96 -40.96 -10.24
N LEU A 1033 -22.98 -39.79 -10.89
CA LEU A 1033 -21.75 -39.02 -11.16
C LEU A 1033 -21.02 -38.55 -9.89
N TYR A 1034 -21.76 -38.27 -8.82
CA TYR A 1034 -21.20 -37.89 -7.53
C TYR A 1034 -20.53 -39.08 -6.82
N VAL A 1035 -21.17 -40.26 -6.85
CA VAL A 1035 -20.67 -41.49 -6.20
C VAL A 1035 -19.47 -42.10 -6.95
N GLU A 1036 -19.41 -41.99 -8.29
CA GLU A 1036 -18.38 -42.62 -9.11
C GLU A 1036 -17.06 -41.81 -9.29
N ARG A 1037 -17.03 -40.51 -8.94
CA ARG A 1037 -15.88 -39.62 -9.25
C ARG A 1037 -15.01 -39.32 -8.04
N GLU A 1038 -14.04 -40.20 -7.73
CA GLU A 1038 -13.16 -39.98 -6.57
C GLU A 1038 -12.20 -38.77 -6.71
N GLU A 1039 -11.58 -38.47 -7.87
CA GLU A 1039 -10.56 -37.39 -7.92
C GLU A 1039 -10.41 -36.67 -9.29
N ARG A 1040 -11.42 -35.92 -9.76
CA ARG A 1040 -11.33 -35.14 -11.03
C ARG A 1040 -12.03 -33.76 -10.99
N PRO A 1041 -11.67 -32.81 -11.88
CA PRO A 1041 -12.10 -31.39 -11.87
C PRO A 1041 -13.60 -31.10 -12.05
N GLY A 1042 -14.48 -32.11 -12.02
CA GLY A 1042 -15.94 -31.99 -12.10
C GLY A 1042 -16.70 -32.37 -10.83
N ARG A 1043 -16.01 -32.57 -9.69
CA ARG A 1043 -16.64 -32.94 -8.41
C ARG A 1043 -17.42 -31.78 -7.77
N LYS A 1044 -16.94 -30.55 -7.93
CA LYS A 1044 -17.62 -29.34 -7.44
C LYS A 1044 -18.93 -29.06 -8.18
N SER A 1045 -18.93 -29.19 -9.51
CA SER A 1045 -20.13 -28.99 -10.33
C SER A 1045 -21.20 -30.06 -10.08
N SER A 1046 -20.81 -31.32 -9.87
CA SER A 1046 -21.75 -32.37 -9.44
C SER A 1046 -22.28 -32.14 -8.03
N HIS A 1047 -21.46 -31.60 -7.12
CA HIS A 1047 -21.85 -31.30 -5.75
C HIS A 1047 -22.89 -30.17 -5.68
N ASP A 1048 -22.63 -29.02 -6.30
CA ASP A 1048 -23.53 -27.86 -6.27
C ASP A 1048 -24.90 -28.18 -6.92
N LEU A 1049 -24.88 -28.97 -8.01
CA LEU A 1049 -26.09 -29.49 -8.65
C LEU A 1049 -26.87 -30.42 -7.71
N LEU A 1050 -26.17 -31.35 -7.05
CA LEU A 1050 -26.76 -32.32 -6.14
C LEU A 1050 -27.44 -31.65 -4.94
N LEU A 1051 -26.80 -30.63 -4.34
CA LEU A 1051 -27.41 -29.86 -3.26
C LEU A 1051 -28.69 -29.17 -3.73
N SER A 1052 -28.66 -28.48 -4.87
CA SER A 1052 -29.87 -27.83 -5.43
C SER A 1052 -31.02 -28.82 -5.68
N LEU A 1053 -30.69 -30.04 -6.12
CA LEU A 1053 -31.64 -31.13 -6.32
C LEU A 1053 -32.19 -31.70 -5.00
N LEU A 1054 -31.33 -31.87 -4.00
CA LEU A 1054 -31.73 -32.31 -2.65
C LEU A 1054 -32.64 -31.27 -1.98
N ASP A 1055 -32.32 -29.98 -2.09
CA ASP A 1055 -33.16 -28.90 -1.59
C ASP A 1055 -34.52 -28.87 -2.28
N THR A 1056 -34.54 -28.98 -3.61
CA THR A 1056 -35.81 -29.05 -4.38
C THR A 1056 -36.64 -30.26 -3.94
N LEU A 1057 -36.01 -31.43 -3.77
CA LEU A 1057 -36.66 -32.64 -3.28
C LEU A 1057 -37.21 -32.45 -1.86
N HIS A 1058 -36.43 -31.86 -0.97
CA HIS A 1058 -36.83 -31.53 0.39
C HIS A 1058 -38.07 -30.62 0.38
N ASN A 1059 -38.04 -29.55 -0.42
CA ASN A 1059 -39.13 -28.57 -0.52
C ASN A 1059 -40.43 -29.22 -0.99
N VAL A 1060 -40.37 -30.05 -2.03
CA VAL A 1060 -41.52 -30.80 -2.55
C VAL A 1060 -42.10 -31.75 -1.50
N LEU A 1061 -41.24 -32.49 -0.79
CA LEU A 1061 -41.67 -33.45 0.24
C LEU A 1061 -42.23 -32.76 1.48
N THR A 1062 -41.64 -31.63 1.89
CA THR A 1062 -42.11 -30.83 3.02
C THR A 1062 -43.46 -30.20 2.71
N SER A 1063 -43.64 -29.66 1.50
CA SER A 1063 -44.94 -29.14 1.04
C SER A 1063 -46.01 -30.24 1.02
N THR A 1064 -45.67 -31.42 0.46
CA THR A 1064 -46.56 -32.58 0.45
C THR A 1064 -46.92 -33.03 1.87
N SER A 1065 -45.93 -33.11 2.78
CA SER A 1065 -46.15 -33.46 4.19
C SER A 1065 -47.07 -32.46 4.90
N ARG A 1066 -46.95 -31.18 4.59
CA ARG A 1066 -47.82 -30.14 5.13
C ARG A 1066 -49.27 -30.32 4.68
N VAL A 1067 -49.50 -30.51 3.37
CA VAL A 1067 -50.85 -30.74 2.81
C VAL A 1067 -51.48 -32.00 3.42
N VAL A 1068 -50.73 -33.10 3.47
CA VAL A 1068 -51.20 -34.36 4.08
C VAL A 1068 -51.51 -34.17 5.57
N ARG A 1069 -50.70 -33.43 6.33
CA ARG A 1069 -50.98 -33.14 7.75
C ARG A 1069 -52.24 -32.30 7.94
N ILE A 1070 -52.47 -31.30 7.09
CA ILE A 1070 -53.68 -30.47 7.14
C ILE A 1070 -54.90 -31.34 6.86
N ALA A 1071 -54.86 -32.15 5.79
CA ALA A 1071 -55.95 -33.07 5.45
C ALA A 1071 -56.24 -34.11 6.55
N LEU A 1072 -55.21 -34.58 7.29
CA LEU A 1072 -55.39 -35.48 8.43
C LEU A 1072 -55.95 -34.78 9.69
N GLN A 1073 -55.77 -33.46 9.83
CA GLN A 1073 -56.27 -32.66 10.94
C GLN A 1073 -57.70 -32.17 10.72
N VAL A 1074 -58.09 -31.90 9.48
CA VAL A 1074 -59.44 -31.45 9.09
C VAL A 1074 -60.28 -32.67 8.69
N SER A 1075 -60.75 -33.42 9.68
CA SER A 1075 -61.40 -34.73 9.46
C SER A 1075 -62.79 -34.70 8.77
N GLU A 1076 -63.30 -33.53 8.34
CA GLU A 1076 -64.66 -33.38 7.78
C GLU A 1076 -64.74 -32.78 6.35
N SER A 1077 -63.63 -32.40 5.71
CA SER A 1077 -63.64 -31.87 4.33
C SER A 1077 -63.18 -32.91 3.30
N GLN A 1078 -64.13 -33.59 2.64
CA GLN A 1078 -63.85 -34.59 1.57
C GLN A 1078 -62.94 -34.06 0.44
N GLY A 1079 -62.95 -32.75 0.18
CA GLY A 1079 -62.12 -32.12 -0.86
C GLY A 1079 -60.63 -32.07 -0.50
N GLU A 1080 -60.28 -31.82 0.76
CA GLU A 1080 -58.87 -31.71 1.19
C GLU A 1080 -58.20 -33.09 1.28
N THR A 1081 -58.96 -34.12 1.66
CA THR A 1081 -58.49 -35.51 1.66
C THR A 1081 -58.22 -36.02 0.25
N GLN A 1082 -59.10 -35.71 -0.71
CA GLN A 1082 -58.89 -36.09 -2.12
C GLN A 1082 -57.67 -35.39 -2.72
N ALA A 1083 -57.52 -34.09 -2.47
CA ALA A 1083 -56.36 -33.32 -2.94
C ALA A 1083 -55.03 -33.86 -2.39
N ALA A 1084 -55.01 -34.31 -1.12
CA ALA A 1084 -53.84 -34.94 -0.52
C ALA A 1084 -53.53 -36.31 -1.14
N GLU A 1085 -54.53 -37.14 -1.45
CA GLU A 1085 -54.35 -38.42 -2.15
C GLU A 1085 -53.81 -38.23 -3.57
N ASP A 1086 -54.38 -37.29 -4.33
CA ASP A 1086 -53.94 -36.97 -5.69
C ASP A 1086 -52.48 -36.46 -5.68
N LEU A 1087 -52.12 -35.61 -4.71
CA LEU A 1087 -50.75 -35.11 -4.54
C LEU A 1087 -49.76 -36.22 -4.18
N LEU A 1088 -50.16 -37.17 -3.32
CA LEU A 1088 -49.35 -38.35 -3.02
C LEU A 1088 -49.12 -39.22 -4.26
N LEU A 1089 -50.13 -39.37 -5.13
CA LEU A 1089 -50.00 -40.11 -6.39
C LEU A 1089 -49.06 -39.42 -7.37
N ILE A 1090 -49.16 -38.09 -7.52
CA ILE A 1090 -48.28 -37.30 -8.40
C ILE A 1090 -46.81 -37.42 -7.98
N ASN A 1091 -46.52 -37.38 -6.67
CA ASN A 1091 -45.16 -37.44 -6.14
C ASN A 1091 -44.63 -38.88 -5.94
N LYS A 1092 -45.45 -39.92 -6.18
CA LYS A 1092 -45.07 -41.33 -6.02
C LYS A 1092 -43.77 -41.72 -6.75
N PRO A 1093 -43.46 -41.23 -7.97
CA PRO A 1093 -42.19 -41.55 -8.64
C PRO A 1093 -40.93 -41.17 -7.85
N LEU A 1094 -40.99 -40.17 -6.95
CA LEU A 1094 -39.85 -39.78 -6.10
C LEU A 1094 -39.36 -40.93 -5.20
N THR A 1095 -40.21 -41.92 -4.91
CA THR A 1095 -39.84 -43.12 -4.14
C THR A 1095 -38.75 -43.95 -4.83
N GLN A 1096 -38.56 -43.81 -6.15
CA GLN A 1096 -37.49 -44.47 -6.90
C GLN A 1096 -36.09 -43.97 -6.48
N LEU A 1097 -35.98 -42.73 -5.99
CA LEU A 1097 -34.72 -42.13 -5.54
C LEU A 1097 -34.24 -42.69 -4.18
N THR A 1098 -35.08 -43.45 -3.47
CA THR A 1098 -34.78 -44.01 -2.14
C THR A 1098 -33.47 -44.82 -2.12
N SER A 1099 -33.22 -45.64 -3.15
CA SER A 1099 -31.98 -46.43 -3.21
C SER A 1099 -30.74 -45.55 -3.35
N LEU A 1100 -30.80 -44.52 -4.19
CA LEU A 1100 -29.70 -43.60 -4.44
C LEU A 1100 -29.41 -42.74 -3.19
N LEU A 1101 -30.46 -42.24 -2.53
CA LEU A 1101 -30.34 -41.51 -1.26
C LEU A 1101 -29.67 -42.36 -0.18
N ILE A 1102 -30.02 -43.65 -0.06
CA ILE A 1102 -29.39 -44.56 0.90
C ILE A 1102 -27.89 -44.76 0.59
N GLN A 1103 -27.53 -44.86 -0.70
CA GLN A 1103 -26.15 -45.03 -1.14
C GLN A 1103 -25.28 -43.79 -0.90
N MET A 1104 -25.88 -42.59 -0.81
CA MET A 1104 -25.17 -41.34 -0.52
C MET A 1104 -24.98 -41.05 0.97
N LEU A 1105 -25.73 -41.70 1.88
CA LEU A 1105 -25.57 -41.54 3.34
C LEU A 1105 -24.15 -41.78 3.90
N PRO A 1106 -23.30 -42.64 3.34
CA PRO A 1106 -21.92 -42.83 3.80
C PRO A 1106 -20.95 -41.80 3.21
N CYS A 1107 -21.38 -40.56 2.96
CA CYS A 1107 -20.52 -39.47 2.52
C CYS A 1107 -19.81 -38.77 3.70
N GLU A 1108 -18.61 -38.26 3.47
CA GLU A 1108 -17.89 -37.41 4.44
C GLU A 1108 -18.40 -35.96 4.45
N ASP A 1109 -19.15 -35.57 3.42
CA ASP A 1109 -19.73 -34.23 3.31
C ASP A 1109 -20.96 -34.10 4.22
N VAL A 1110 -20.91 -33.12 5.13
CA VAL A 1110 -21.93 -32.90 6.17
C VAL A 1110 -23.22 -32.37 5.56
N GLU A 1111 -23.14 -31.45 4.60
CA GLU A 1111 -24.32 -30.80 4.00
C GLU A 1111 -25.13 -31.82 3.19
N VAL A 1112 -24.43 -32.58 2.34
CA VAL A 1112 -25.05 -33.66 1.54
C VAL A 1112 -25.67 -34.72 2.44
N TYR A 1113 -24.99 -35.10 3.53
CA TYR A 1113 -25.52 -36.07 4.50
C TYR A 1113 -26.81 -35.57 5.15
N GLU A 1114 -26.82 -34.33 5.64
CA GLU A 1114 -27.97 -33.76 6.34
C GLU A 1114 -29.20 -33.71 5.43
N GLU A 1115 -29.07 -33.13 4.24
CA GLU A 1115 -30.21 -33.02 3.31
C GLU A 1115 -30.69 -34.37 2.78
N THR A 1116 -29.77 -35.29 2.50
CA THR A 1116 -30.11 -36.67 2.11
C THR A 1116 -30.90 -37.37 3.22
N SER A 1117 -30.47 -37.23 4.48
CA SER A 1117 -31.14 -37.85 5.63
C SER A 1117 -32.53 -37.27 5.89
N GLN A 1118 -32.69 -35.96 5.68
CA GLN A 1118 -33.97 -35.26 5.81
C GLN A 1118 -34.97 -35.69 4.72
N CYS A 1119 -34.54 -35.68 3.46
CA CYS A 1119 -35.33 -36.15 2.32
C CYS A 1119 -35.79 -37.61 2.52
N LEU A 1120 -34.87 -38.48 2.92
CA LEU A 1120 -35.17 -39.89 3.18
C LEU A 1120 -36.16 -40.07 4.34
N SER A 1121 -36.02 -39.28 5.41
CA SER A 1121 -36.96 -39.30 6.54
C SER A 1121 -38.38 -38.89 6.13
N LEU A 1122 -38.52 -37.87 5.29
CA LEU A 1122 -39.81 -37.39 4.77
C LEU A 1122 -40.43 -38.39 3.78
N LEU A 1123 -39.64 -38.95 2.85
CA LEU A 1123 -40.10 -40.02 1.96
C LEU A 1123 -40.67 -41.20 2.75
N MET A 1124 -39.94 -41.65 3.78
CA MET A 1124 -40.38 -42.75 4.64
C MET A 1124 -41.59 -42.41 5.50
N GLN A 1125 -41.81 -41.12 5.79
CA GLN A 1125 -43.01 -40.66 6.51
C GLN A 1125 -44.25 -40.67 5.62
N LEU A 1126 -44.10 -40.32 4.34
CA LEU A 1126 -45.22 -40.12 3.41
C LEU A 1126 -45.65 -41.41 2.72
N TYR A 1127 -44.70 -42.23 2.28
CA TYR A 1127 -44.98 -43.41 1.44
C TYR A 1127 -44.77 -44.74 2.15
N GLY A 1128 -44.15 -44.74 3.33
CA GLY A 1128 -43.56 -45.97 3.87
C GLY A 1128 -42.44 -46.48 2.96
N GLY A 1129 -41.75 -47.56 3.33
CA GLY A 1129 -40.65 -48.13 2.55
C GLY A 1129 -41.05 -48.79 1.22
N ASP A 1130 -41.96 -48.19 0.45
CA ASP A 1130 -42.63 -48.73 -0.74
C ASP A 1130 -41.75 -48.73 -2.00
N SER A 1131 -40.42 -48.84 -1.83
CA SER A 1131 -39.48 -49.06 -2.95
C SER A 1131 -38.89 -50.48 -2.90
N PRO A 1132 -38.95 -51.25 -4.01
CA PRO A 1132 -38.59 -52.67 -4.02
C PRO A 1132 -37.11 -52.93 -3.69
N ASP A 1133 -36.23 -51.94 -3.89
CA ASP A 1133 -34.78 -52.08 -3.74
C ASP A 1133 -34.20 -51.42 -2.47
N SER A 1134 -35.03 -50.82 -1.61
CA SER A 1134 -34.58 -50.09 -0.39
C SER A 1134 -33.76 -50.95 0.59
N LEU A 1135 -34.00 -52.27 0.64
CA LEU A 1135 -33.28 -53.23 1.49
C LEU A 1135 -32.35 -54.17 0.70
N SER A 1136 -31.89 -53.74 -0.48
CA SER A 1136 -30.89 -54.49 -1.26
C SER A 1136 -29.59 -54.68 -0.45
N PRO A 1137 -28.78 -55.73 -0.73
CA PRO A 1137 -27.52 -55.96 -0.02
C PRO A 1137 -26.57 -54.75 -0.04
N LEU A 1138 -26.53 -54.02 -1.15
CA LEU A 1138 -25.70 -52.82 -1.33
C LEU A 1138 -26.21 -51.64 -0.47
N ASN A 1139 -27.53 -51.48 -0.36
CA ASN A 1139 -28.14 -50.45 0.49
C ASN A 1139 -28.00 -50.76 1.98
N LEU A 1140 -28.08 -52.03 2.37
CA LEU A 1140 -27.81 -52.47 3.75
C LEU A 1140 -26.36 -52.24 4.16
N GLN A 1141 -25.42 -52.46 3.24
CA GLN A 1141 -24.00 -52.15 3.46
C GLN A 1141 -23.78 -50.64 3.63
N SER A 1142 -24.44 -49.83 2.81
CA SER A 1142 -24.39 -48.36 2.90
C SER A 1142 -24.98 -47.85 4.23
N LEU A 1143 -26.14 -48.35 4.65
CA LEU A 1143 -26.73 -48.02 5.96
C LEU A 1143 -25.85 -48.45 7.14
N SER A 1144 -25.20 -49.62 7.05
CA SER A 1144 -24.26 -50.09 8.05
C SER A 1144 -23.02 -49.19 8.13
N HIS A 1145 -22.48 -48.78 6.98
CA HIS A 1145 -21.34 -47.89 6.92
C HIS A 1145 -21.69 -46.50 7.47
N ALA A 1146 -22.85 -45.94 7.09
CA ALA A 1146 -23.36 -44.69 7.63
C ALA A 1146 -23.53 -44.76 9.16
N LEU A 1147 -24.07 -45.85 9.73
CA LEU A 1147 -24.18 -46.02 11.19
C LEU A 1147 -22.83 -46.00 11.92
N GLN A 1148 -21.77 -46.49 11.27
CA GLN A 1148 -20.42 -46.55 11.84
C GLN A 1148 -19.70 -45.19 11.79
N LEU A 1149 -19.97 -44.39 10.75
CA LEU A 1149 -19.38 -43.06 10.57
C LEU A 1149 -20.01 -41.98 11.49
N GLN A 1150 -21.24 -42.18 11.97
CA GLN A 1150 -22.01 -41.15 12.68
C GLN A 1150 -21.65 -41.06 14.17
N THR A 1151 -21.05 -39.94 14.57
CA THR A 1151 -20.65 -39.65 15.97
C THR A 1151 -21.67 -38.84 16.75
N GLN A 1152 -22.61 -38.16 16.09
CA GLN A 1152 -23.60 -37.31 16.75
C GLN A 1152 -24.87 -38.08 17.16
N PRO A 1153 -25.34 -37.96 18.42
CA PRO A 1153 -26.50 -38.73 18.92
C PRO A 1153 -27.83 -38.35 18.25
N LYS A 1154 -27.98 -37.13 17.73
CA LYS A 1154 -29.21 -36.69 17.04
C LYS A 1154 -29.35 -37.34 15.66
N GLN A 1155 -28.30 -37.28 14.85
CA GLN A 1155 -28.23 -37.89 13.51
C GLN A 1155 -28.32 -39.42 13.61
N HIS A 1156 -27.65 -40.02 14.61
CA HIS A 1156 -27.76 -41.46 14.88
C HIS A 1156 -29.20 -41.89 15.20
N ARG A 1157 -29.95 -41.10 16.00
CA ARG A 1157 -31.37 -41.35 16.28
C ARG A 1157 -32.26 -41.19 15.05
N LEU A 1158 -31.98 -40.22 14.18
CA LEU A 1158 -32.71 -40.03 12.93
C LEU A 1158 -32.53 -41.23 12.00
N LEU A 1159 -31.28 -41.69 11.82
CA LEU A 1159 -30.96 -42.83 10.97
C LEU A 1159 -31.60 -44.13 11.48
N LEU A 1160 -31.61 -44.35 12.80
CA LEU A 1160 -32.34 -45.47 13.41
C LEU A 1160 -33.86 -45.38 13.21
N ARG A 1161 -34.45 -44.18 13.19
CA ARG A 1161 -35.89 -44.00 12.86
C ARG A 1161 -36.18 -44.32 11.41
N ILE A 1162 -35.31 -43.90 10.49
CA ILE A 1162 -35.40 -44.22 9.06
C ILE A 1162 -35.34 -45.75 8.88
N ILE A 1163 -34.33 -46.40 9.45
CA ILE A 1163 -34.17 -47.87 9.39
C ILE A 1163 -35.38 -48.57 10.02
N LYS A 1164 -35.87 -48.10 11.16
CA LYS A 1164 -37.08 -48.64 11.78
C LYS A 1164 -38.27 -48.55 10.83
N ARG A 1165 -38.51 -47.42 10.17
CA ARG A 1165 -39.62 -47.26 9.21
C ARG A 1165 -39.47 -48.14 7.97
N LEU A 1166 -38.25 -48.31 7.47
CA LEU A 1166 -37.94 -49.23 6.37
C LEU A 1166 -38.22 -50.71 6.74
N VAL A 1167 -37.92 -51.10 7.99
CA VAL A 1167 -38.06 -52.49 8.47
C VAL A 1167 -39.46 -52.79 9.03
N SER A 1168 -40.21 -51.80 9.51
CA SER A 1168 -41.54 -51.96 10.14
C SER A 1168 -42.66 -52.26 9.13
N ARG A 1169 -42.36 -52.98 8.05
CA ARG A 1169 -43.38 -53.55 7.15
C ARG A 1169 -44.37 -54.37 7.99
N GLU A 1170 -45.62 -53.93 8.06
CA GLU A 1170 -46.72 -54.85 8.33
C GLU A 1170 -47.01 -55.63 7.04
N PRO A 1171 -46.98 -56.97 7.05
CA PRO A 1171 -47.50 -57.78 5.96
C PRO A 1171 -49.01 -57.90 6.13
N SER A 1172 -49.78 -56.94 5.62
CA SER A 1172 -51.21 -57.12 5.42
C SER A 1172 -51.72 -56.23 4.30
N HIS A 1173 -51.73 -56.76 3.07
CA HIS A 1173 -52.87 -56.77 2.15
C HIS A 1173 -52.47 -57.47 0.85
N LEU A 1174 -52.18 -58.78 0.97
CA LEU A 1174 -52.40 -59.75 -0.08
C LEU A 1174 -53.61 -60.58 0.36
N TYR A 1175 -54.69 -60.50 -0.44
CA TYR A 1175 -56.01 -61.16 -0.33
C TYR A 1175 -57.04 -60.60 0.68
N GLY A 1176 -58.11 -59.99 0.14
CA GLY A 1176 -59.44 -60.06 0.77
C GLY A 1176 -60.38 -58.86 0.59
N SER A 1177 -61.21 -58.92 -0.46
CA SER A 1177 -62.58 -58.38 -0.58
C SER A 1177 -62.83 -56.86 -0.57
N SER A 1178 -63.07 -56.36 -1.78
CA SER A 1178 -64.27 -55.60 -2.17
C SER A 1178 -65.38 -55.52 -1.12
N CYS A 1179 -65.74 -54.31 -0.70
CA CYS A 1179 -67.10 -54.01 -0.29
C CYS A 1179 -67.94 -53.73 -1.55
N SER A 1180 -68.90 -54.61 -1.74
CA SER A 1180 -70.00 -54.54 -2.69
C SER A 1180 -70.84 -53.28 -2.50
N SER A 1181 -70.96 -52.49 -3.56
CA SER A 1181 -72.20 -51.82 -3.89
C SER A 1181 -73.28 -52.89 -4.11
N SER A 1182 -74.34 -52.81 -3.34
CA SER A 1182 -75.59 -53.54 -3.52
C SER A 1182 -76.11 -53.43 -4.95
N SER A 1183 -76.36 -54.54 -5.63
CA SER A 1183 -77.39 -54.63 -6.66
C SER A 1183 -77.91 -56.06 -6.76
N ILE A 1184 -79.23 -56.14 -6.84
CA ILE A 1184 -80.11 -57.30 -6.77
C ILE A 1184 -79.93 -58.23 -7.99
N SER A 1185 -80.08 -59.53 -7.72
CA SER A 1185 -80.56 -60.63 -8.59
C SER A 1185 -79.77 -61.14 -9.79
N SER A 1186 -79.45 -62.44 -9.68
CA SER A 1186 -79.76 -63.55 -10.61
C SER A 1186 -78.99 -63.75 -11.92
N SER A 1187 -78.62 -65.04 -12.06
CA SER A 1187 -78.65 -65.90 -13.26
C SER A 1187 -77.49 -65.86 -14.27
N SER A 1188 -76.69 -66.93 -14.17
CA SER A 1188 -76.38 -67.93 -15.22
C SER A 1188 -75.56 -67.59 -16.47
N SER A 1189 -74.44 -68.32 -16.55
CA SER A 1189 -74.00 -69.18 -17.68
C SER A 1189 -73.39 -68.57 -18.95
N SER A 1190 -72.60 -69.44 -19.61
CA SER A 1190 -71.99 -69.39 -20.95
C SER A 1190 -70.74 -68.52 -21.11
N SER A 1191 -69.52 -69.04 -21.25
CA SER A 1191 -68.93 -70.01 -22.21
C SER A 1191 -68.38 -69.35 -23.47
N SER A 1192 -67.16 -69.80 -23.84
CA SER A 1192 -66.62 -69.89 -25.21
C SER A 1192 -66.16 -68.55 -25.82
N SER A 1193 -65.05 -68.42 -26.56
CA SER A 1193 -64.11 -69.39 -27.13
C SER A 1193 -63.17 -68.66 -28.11
N ILE A 1194 -61.90 -69.11 -28.18
CA ILE A 1194 -61.13 -69.40 -29.44
C ILE A 1194 -60.73 -68.14 -30.27
N SER A 1195 -59.51 -67.94 -30.81
CA SER A 1195 -58.47 -68.83 -31.35
C SER A 1195 -57.15 -68.07 -31.59
N SER A 1196 -56.03 -68.76 -31.35
CA SER A 1196 -54.78 -68.92 -32.15
C SER A 1196 -54.24 -67.75 -33.00
N SER A 1197 -52.92 -67.52 -33.10
CA SER A 1197 -51.91 -68.53 -33.47
C SER A 1197 -50.45 -68.09 -33.28
N SER A 1198 -49.61 -69.08 -32.95
CA SER A 1198 -48.19 -69.33 -33.37
C SER A 1198 -47.18 -68.19 -33.13
N SER A 1199 -46.03 -68.32 -32.47
CA SER A 1199 -44.98 -69.36 -32.36
C SER A 1199 -43.75 -68.48 -32.04
N SER A 1200 -42.80 -68.73 -31.16
CA SER A 1200 -42.08 -69.93 -30.79
C SER A 1200 -41.06 -69.49 -29.72
N SER A 1201 -40.99 -70.16 -28.59
CA SER A 1201 -39.74 -70.39 -27.85
C SER A 1201 -40.03 -71.43 -26.78
N SER A 1202 -39.48 -72.60 -27.05
CA SER A 1202 -39.50 -73.81 -26.27
C SER A 1202 -38.79 -73.66 -24.93
N SER A 1203 -39.53 -74.00 -23.86
CA SER A 1203 -39.16 -74.86 -22.73
C SER A 1203 -37.87 -74.55 -21.94
N SER A 1204 -37.91 -74.24 -20.63
CA SER A 1204 -38.31 -75.13 -19.53
C SER A 1204 -37.48 -76.43 -19.54
N SER A 1205 -36.96 -77.01 -18.47
CA SER A 1205 -37.27 -76.96 -17.04
C SER A 1205 -36.36 -78.01 -16.35
N SER A 1206 -36.09 -77.83 -15.06
CA SER A 1206 -36.14 -78.85 -13.98
C SER A 1206 -35.44 -80.22 -14.21
N SER A 1207 -34.64 -80.78 -13.31
CA SER A 1207 -34.83 -80.93 -11.87
C SER A 1207 -33.73 -81.84 -11.31
N GLY A 1208 -33.47 -81.71 -10.01
CA GLY A 1208 -32.81 -82.72 -9.19
C GLY A 1208 -31.41 -82.25 -8.79
N SER A 1209 -30.99 -82.16 -7.54
CA SER A 1209 -31.50 -82.60 -6.24
C SER A 1209 -30.26 -82.61 -5.34
N SER A 1210 -30.44 -82.41 -4.03
CA SER A 1210 -29.53 -82.84 -2.94
C SER A 1210 -28.11 -82.22 -2.92
N SER A 1211 -27.84 -81.21 -2.09
CA SER A 1211 -27.57 -81.28 -0.64
C SER A 1211 -26.15 -81.72 -0.27
N SER A 1212 -25.38 -80.80 0.32
CA SER A 1212 -24.40 -80.96 1.43
C SER A 1212 -23.36 -79.82 1.30
N ARG A 1213 -23.40 -78.82 2.17
CA ARG A 1213 -22.69 -78.69 3.46
C ARG A 1213 -21.18 -78.47 3.33
N ASN A 1214 -20.75 -77.40 4.01
CA ASN A 1214 -19.40 -76.98 4.41
C ASN A 1214 -18.58 -76.31 3.28
N SER A 1215 -17.88 -75.18 3.47
CA SER A 1215 -17.47 -74.43 4.67
C SER A 1215 -16.77 -73.14 4.22
N ILE A 1216 -16.91 -72.05 5.00
CA ILE A 1216 -15.84 -71.18 5.55
C ILE A 1216 -14.70 -70.84 4.56
N VAL A 1217 -14.53 -69.61 4.08
CA VAL A 1217 -14.28 -68.32 4.78
C VAL A 1217 -14.96 -67.18 4.04
#